data_AF-A0A838B667-F1
#
_entry.id   AF-A0A838B667-F1
#
_cell.length_a   1.000
_cell.length_b   1.000
_cell.length_c   1.000
_cell.angle_alpha   90.00
_cell.angle_beta   90.00
_cell.angle_gamma   90.00
#
_symmetry.space_group_name_H-M   'P 1'
#
loop_
_entity.id
_entity.type
_entity.pdbx_description
1 polymer ?
#
loop_
_entity_poly.entity_id
_entity_poly.type
_entity_poly.pdbx_seq_one_letter_code
_entity_poly.pdbx_strand_id
1 'polypeptide(L)'
;MALRYVAYYLPQFHPFPENDEWWGKGFTEWTNVAKAEPLYDGHNQPRYPTDFGYYDLRVLDTMRDQAEVARAHGIDAFCFHYYWFDGHRLMEKPVDAFLADKSIDIGFCLCWANENWTRRWDAAEHEVLIAQTYGPDWELRFIESLFPYFKDPRYLRVDGKPLLVVYRPQHLPDAKAAGRRWREHCRKMGIGEIHIVNALVHGNNDYEQYEFDAGVEFPPHNMKFHGVNDIVPTYEKYSGYAVEYANVARDFLSRDHSQKRIYRTVFPDWDNTARVKNRALIVLGSTVANFERWLRGASSLTRANRAEGDQLVFINAWNEWAEGCYLEPDRVHGRGFLEATLRVKDGTSVVDDIYDVAPERVRFELRQQLAAIPEEARDAEIAKLRGAKIREVADLDGKVTLLKQEASRLQSGSEPAPAAHREIAETAARGAHEAPGARAAEEPRSKLTTTSAAVLTMPEPGSIKVPLKFRVAHRLYDRPMMFKAARFAYRAAKRLVNPSAAGEPAQKKNDVVADLLDQAAVASSRYRLTEQDVREVSLESIGRVASSKQEMLTSNEDCVWTAFSPCNVEAELTPRLHVAKGVVNGDEFARMLKGVPYEAAPLRFGRFHNCVAHPIAVALVTQNNQVIAETMRIYRYFRPRDIDLQYLVEDDAGAHLKAKTATEIDADVIIPMHRSQAFGHVVFDVIPQLLAFRDEIIAERLRVVLSTKAPKWLIKMLSVWGFLPHHFLILDAANTAAYRFRSAIVSNALTTFTTFFPHPETADLMSRTLVSPPTVQDYPARRIYLGRSSATANSGRTITNEAELRAALVKRGFKVIDPAALAYSDQIDLFTDAEIIVGAHGSAFANLMWSKVGTVVFDLMPDAWINFWGAGGGVVELWISRICALKKFHYNVILCDSNGSSEAWQAKTYAMQSKVDVQMVMDHIDQAINEPSKASR
;
A
#
# COMPACT_ATOMS: atom_id res chain seq x y z
N MET A 1 28.95 8.53 15.82
CA MET A 1 28.69 7.13 16.21
C MET A 1 27.51 6.61 15.41
N ALA A 2 27.66 5.48 14.74
CA ALA A 2 26.59 4.85 13.98
C ALA A 2 25.38 4.47 14.87
N LEU A 3 24.20 4.30 14.24
CA LEU A 3 22.98 3.70 14.81
C LEU A 3 23.31 2.52 15.75
N ARG A 4 22.74 2.52 16.96
CA ARG A 4 22.94 1.48 17.97
C ARG A 4 21.67 0.67 18.21
N TYR A 5 21.81 -0.66 18.28
CA TYR A 5 20.77 -1.60 18.67
C TYR A 5 20.89 -1.96 20.15
N VAL A 6 19.77 -1.88 20.86
CA VAL A 6 19.68 -2.16 22.30
C VAL A 6 18.68 -3.29 22.51
N ALA A 7 19.12 -4.48 22.92
CA ALA A 7 18.25 -5.62 23.12
C ALA A 7 17.79 -5.73 24.58
N TYR A 8 16.49 -5.87 24.85
CA TYR A 8 16.00 -6.15 26.20
C TYR A 8 16.53 -7.50 26.71
N TYR A 9 16.86 -7.59 27.99
CA TYR A 9 17.47 -8.78 28.58
C TYR A 9 16.74 -9.17 29.87
N LEU A 10 16.23 -10.40 29.90
CA LEU A 10 15.51 -10.98 31.03
C LEU A 10 16.49 -11.73 31.95
N PRO A 11 16.63 -11.36 33.24
CA PRO A 11 17.50 -12.07 34.18
C PRO A 11 16.94 -13.40 34.72
N GLN A 12 15.70 -13.77 34.38
CA GLN A 12 14.93 -14.87 34.97
C GLN A 12 15.31 -16.29 34.45
N PHE A 13 16.59 -16.55 34.28
CA PHE A 13 17.13 -17.88 33.92
C PHE A 13 18.07 -18.41 35.00
N HIS A 14 17.65 -18.25 36.26
CA HIS A 14 18.30 -18.83 37.43
C HIS A 14 17.27 -18.99 38.57
N PRO A 15 17.41 -19.98 39.46
CA PRO A 15 16.55 -20.13 40.62
C PRO A 15 16.90 -19.10 41.70
N PHE A 16 15.88 -18.60 42.39
CA PHE A 16 16.01 -17.72 43.56
C PHE A 16 14.88 -17.98 44.56
N PRO A 17 15.06 -17.63 45.85
CA PRO A 17 14.20 -18.11 46.94
C PRO A 17 12.71 -17.85 46.73
N GLU A 18 12.36 -16.64 46.30
CA GLU A 18 10.97 -16.23 46.13
C GLU A 18 10.31 -16.97 44.95
N ASN A 19 11.02 -17.15 43.83
CA ASN A 19 10.51 -17.96 42.72
C ASN A 19 10.34 -19.44 43.14
N ASP A 20 11.26 -19.98 43.93
CA ASP A 20 11.17 -21.34 44.45
C ASP A 20 9.94 -21.51 45.38
N GLU A 21 9.65 -20.49 46.19
CA GLU A 21 8.46 -20.45 47.06
C GLU A 21 7.16 -20.36 46.25
N TRP A 22 7.13 -19.52 45.21
CA TRP A 22 5.90 -19.25 44.45
C TRP A 22 5.57 -20.29 43.39
N TRP A 23 6.59 -20.87 42.74
CA TRP A 23 6.43 -21.71 41.54
C TRP A 23 7.00 -23.12 41.70
N GLY A 24 7.63 -23.40 42.83
CA GLY A 24 8.28 -24.66 43.12
C GLY A 24 9.79 -24.61 42.96
N LYS A 25 10.47 -25.46 43.73
CA LYS A 25 11.93 -25.50 43.81
C LYS A 25 12.60 -25.67 42.45
N GLY A 26 13.55 -24.77 42.14
CA GLY A 26 14.34 -24.78 40.92
C GLY A 26 13.68 -24.06 39.75
N PHE A 27 12.60 -23.31 39.97
CA PHE A 27 11.86 -22.68 38.88
C PHE A 27 12.70 -21.60 38.17
N THR A 28 12.70 -21.69 36.85
CA THR A 28 13.19 -20.66 35.92
C THR A 28 12.24 -20.59 34.73
N GLU A 29 12.41 -19.59 33.86
CA GLU A 29 11.61 -19.50 32.64
C GLU A 29 11.73 -20.72 31.73
N TRP A 30 12.86 -21.46 31.80
CA TRP A 30 12.99 -22.74 31.10
C TRP A 30 11.93 -23.77 31.48
N THR A 31 11.40 -23.70 32.71
CA THR A 31 10.32 -24.58 33.16
C THR A 31 9.05 -24.36 32.34
N ASN A 32 8.72 -23.11 32.02
CA ASN A 32 7.57 -22.77 31.18
C ASN A 32 7.82 -23.11 29.71
N VAL A 33 9.02 -22.84 29.21
CA VAL A 33 9.39 -23.14 27.83
C VAL A 33 9.37 -24.65 27.56
N ALA A 34 9.96 -25.45 28.45
CA ALA A 34 10.08 -26.89 28.28
C ALA A 34 8.74 -27.62 28.42
N LYS A 35 7.80 -27.10 29.22
CA LYS A 35 6.47 -27.69 29.40
C LYS A 35 5.44 -27.23 28.37
N ALA A 36 5.79 -26.26 27.51
CA ALA A 36 4.86 -25.72 26.53
C ALA A 36 4.45 -26.80 25.52
N GLU A 37 3.18 -26.83 25.16
CA GLU A 37 2.64 -27.78 24.19
C GLU A 37 2.10 -27.02 22.98
N PRO A 38 2.24 -27.60 21.77
CA PRO A 38 1.66 -27.01 20.58
C PRO A 38 0.13 -27.00 20.69
N LEU A 39 -0.46 -25.82 20.51
CA LEU A 39 -1.92 -25.69 20.42
C LEU A 39 -2.49 -26.21 19.08
N TYR A 40 -1.66 -26.38 18.05
CA TYR A 40 -2.06 -26.84 16.71
C TYR A 40 -0.88 -27.43 15.93
N ASP A 41 -1.17 -28.14 14.84
CA ASP A 41 -0.16 -28.77 13.99
C ASP A 41 0.79 -27.72 13.37
N GLY A 42 2.08 -27.86 13.64
CA GLY A 42 3.11 -26.93 13.15
C GLY A 42 3.26 -25.66 13.99
N HIS A 43 2.55 -25.53 15.11
CA HIS A 43 2.85 -24.51 16.12
C HIS A 43 4.24 -24.77 16.70
N ASN A 44 5.13 -23.77 16.66
CA ASN A 44 6.48 -23.84 17.20
C ASN A 44 6.50 -23.79 18.75
N GLN A 45 5.96 -24.83 19.38
CA GLN A 45 6.03 -25.07 20.83
C GLN A 45 6.25 -26.56 21.10
N PRO A 46 7.03 -26.93 22.13
CA PRO A 46 7.92 -26.03 22.88
C PRO A 46 9.07 -25.54 22.00
N ARG A 47 9.65 -24.40 22.38
CA ARG A 47 10.82 -23.81 21.71
C ARG A 47 12.11 -24.38 22.29
N TYR A 48 13.10 -24.60 21.43
CA TYR A 48 14.34 -25.28 21.80
C TYR A 48 15.57 -24.41 21.50
N PRO A 49 16.36 -24.02 22.52
CA PRO A 49 17.61 -23.29 22.32
C PRO A 49 18.67 -24.17 21.66
N THR A 50 19.60 -23.56 20.93
CA THR A 50 20.76 -24.26 20.34
C THR A 50 22.06 -23.85 21.01
N ASP A 51 22.65 -22.73 20.59
CA ASP A 51 24.04 -22.37 20.86
C ASP A 51 24.36 -22.23 22.35
N PHE A 52 23.41 -21.70 23.14
CA PHE A 52 23.57 -21.50 24.59
C PHE A 52 22.87 -22.57 25.44
N GLY A 53 22.03 -23.42 24.82
CA GLY A 53 21.24 -24.44 25.51
C GLY A 53 20.29 -23.88 26.58
N TYR A 54 19.83 -24.76 27.48
CA TYR A 54 19.03 -24.41 28.66
C TYR A 54 19.96 -23.90 29.78
N TYR A 55 20.48 -22.69 29.63
CA TYR A 55 21.52 -22.15 30.50
C TYR A 55 21.03 -21.71 31.88
N ASP A 56 21.98 -21.52 32.80
CA ASP A 56 21.76 -20.86 34.08
C ASP A 56 22.62 -19.59 34.16
N LEU A 57 22.01 -18.44 34.35
CA LEU A 57 22.71 -17.14 34.33
C LEU A 57 23.62 -16.89 35.54
N ARG A 58 23.71 -17.83 36.50
CA ARG A 58 24.78 -17.83 37.51
C ARG A 58 26.11 -18.30 36.90
N VAL A 59 26.08 -18.98 35.76
CA VAL A 59 27.26 -19.38 35.00
C VAL A 59 27.67 -18.21 34.09
N LEU A 60 28.63 -17.42 34.54
CA LEU A 60 29.04 -16.20 33.83
C LEU A 60 29.61 -16.43 32.43
N ASP A 61 30.14 -17.61 32.14
CA ASP A 61 30.57 -17.97 30.79
C ASP A 61 29.42 -17.86 29.78
N THR A 62 28.19 -18.19 30.18
CA THR A 62 27.00 -17.98 29.34
C THR A 62 26.83 -16.50 28.97
N MET A 63 26.95 -15.58 29.93
CA MET A 63 26.82 -14.15 29.65
C MET A 63 27.99 -13.60 28.81
N ARG A 64 29.20 -14.17 28.97
CA ARG A 64 30.36 -13.83 28.12
C ARG A 64 30.11 -14.25 26.68
N ASP A 65 29.66 -15.48 26.46
CA ASP A 65 29.36 -16.01 25.13
C ASP A 65 28.20 -15.26 24.47
N GLN A 66 27.13 -14.98 25.22
CA GLN A 66 26.01 -14.16 24.76
C GLN A 66 26.48 -12.76 24.35
N ALA A 67 27.32 -12.10 25.15
CA ALA A 67 27.86 -10.78 24.83
C ALA A 67 28.74 -10.81 23.58
N GLU A 68 29.59 -11.83 23.42
CA GLU A 68 30.42 -12.00 22.23
C GLU A 68 29.58 -12.17 20.96
N VAL A 69 28.60 -13.08 21.00
CA VAL A 69 27.70 -13.32 19.87
C VAL A 69 26.85 -12.10 19.56
N ALA A 70 26.30 -11.42 20.57
CA ALA A 70 25.51 -10.20 20.40
C ALA A 70 26.28 -9.12 19.64
N ARG A 71 27.53 -8.83 20.07
CA ARG A 71 28.39 -7.85 19.40
C ARG A 71 28.73 -8.25 17.97
N ALA A 72 29.07 -9.53 17.77
CA ALA A 72 29.41 -10.05 16.44
C ALA A 72 28.26 -9.90 15.44
N HIS A 73 27.02 -9.76 15.92
CA HIS A 73 25.82 -9.60 15.10
C HIS A 73 25.17 -8.21 15.20
N GLY A 74 25.93 -7.21 15.65
CA GLY A 74 25.54 -5.79 15.58
C GLY A 74 24.69 -5.28 16.74
N ILE A 75 24.49 -6.06 17.81
CA ILE A 75 23.88 -5.59 19.06
C ILE A 75 24.93 -4.82 19.87
N ASP A 76 24.64 -3.57 20.21
CA ASP A 76 25.58 -2.70 20.89
C ASP A 76 25.40 -2.69 22.41
N ALA A 77 24.18 -2.96 22.89
CA ALA A 77 23.90 -2.98 24.32
C ALA A 77 22.75 -3.91 24.72
N PHE A 78 22.79 -4.38 25.98
CA PHE A 78 21.66 -5.03 26.64
C PHE A 78 20.90 -4.06 27.55
N CYS A 79 19.57 -4.12 27.55
CA CYS A 79 18.70 -3.39 28.46
C CYS A 79 18.13 -4.39 29.49
N PHE A 80 18.80 -4.52 30.64
CA PHE A 80 18.38 -5.48 31.67
C PHE A 80 17.09 -5.01 32.34
N HIS A 81 16.13 -5.93 32.49
CA HIS A 81 15.02 -5.70 33.39
C HIS A 81 15.53 -5.63 34.83
N TYR A 82 15.24 -4.51 35.50
CA TYR A 82 15.63 -4.22 36.86
C TYR A 82 14.41 -4.27 37.76
N TYR A 83 14.41 -5.21 38.71
CA TYR A 83 13.28 -5.47 39.61
C TYR A 83 13.62 -4.97 41.00
N TRP A 84 12.98 -3.86 41.37
CA TRP A 84 13.17 -3.19 42.65
C TRP A 84 11.81 -2.80 43.22
N PHE A 85 11.54 -3.27 44.44
CA PHE A 85 10.29 -3.19 45.17
C PHE A 85 10.54 -2.55 46.54
N ASP A 86 10.67 -1.23 46.54
CA ASP A 86 10.79 -0.41 47.77
C ASP A 86 11.95 -0.81 48.70
N GLY A 87 13.08 -1.18 48.10
CA GLY A 87 14.31 -1.60 48.81
C GLY A 87 14.59 -3.09 48.69
N HIS A 88 13.61 -3.89 48.31
CA HIS A 88 13.81 -5.31 47.99
C HIS A 88 14.11 -5.48 46.50
N ARG A 89 15.17 -6.20 46.14
CA ARG A 89 15.47 -6.54 44.73
C ARG A 89 15.17 -8.00 44.48
N LEU A 90 14.74 -8.29 43.25
CA LEU A 90 14.53 -9.65 42.77
C LEU A 90 15.35 -9.89 41.50
N MET A 91 15.76 -11.13 41.28
CA MET A 91 16.53 -11.56 40.10
C MET A 91 17.81 -10.75 39.88
N GLU A 92 18.38 -10.20 40.94
CA GLU A 92 19.51 -9.27 40.91
C GLU A 92 20.84 -9.97 40.67
N LYS A 93 20.97 -11.24 41.08
CA LYS A 93 22.25 -11.97 41.08
C LYS A 93 22.96 -11.96 39.72
N PRO A 94 22.31 -12.26 38.59
CA PRO A 94 22.99 -12.24 37.30
C PRO A 94 23.39 -10.83 36.87
N VAL A 95 22.56 -9.83 37.17
CA VAL A 95 22.82 -8.43 36.78
C VAL A 95 23.99 -7.87 37.60
N ASP A 96 24.07 -8.19 38.89
CA ASP A 96 25.18 -7.83 39.77
C ASP A 96 26.48 -8.53 39.37
N ALA A 97 26.39 -9.82 39.01
CA ALA A 97 27.54 -10.59 38.57
C ALA A 97 28.08 -10.09 37.20
N PHE A 98 27.19 -9.75 36.27
CA PHE A 98 27.52 -9.06 35.01
C PHE A 98 28.20 -7.70 35.26
N LEU A 99 27.69 -6.91 36.20
CA LEU A 99 28.30 -5.64 36.57
C LEU A 99 29.71 -5.85 37.14
N ALA A 100 29.88 -6.83 38.02
CA ALA A 100 31.16 -7.10 38.67
C ALA A 100 32.23 -7.57 37.67
N ASP A 101 31.85 -8.40 36.70
CA ASP A 101 32.77 -8.93 35.71
C ASP A 101 32.96 -7.98 34.52
N LYS A 102 34.14 -7.35 34.48
CA LYS A 102 34.51 -6.41 33.41
C LYS A 102 34.95 -7.10 32.12
N SER A 103 35.13 -8.43 32.11
CA SER A 103 35.47 -9.16 30.88
C SER A 103 34.27 -9.30 29.93
N ILE A 104 33.03 -9.12 30.43
CA ILE A 104 31.83 -9.13 29.61
C ILE A 104 31.69 -7.75 28.93
N ASP A 105 32.38 -7.60 27.79
CA ASP A 105 32.58 -6.30 27.13
C ASP A 105 31.40 -5.86 26.24
N ILE A 106 30.19 -5.72 26.77
CA ILE A 106 29.05 -5.17 26.00
C ILE A 106 28.44 -3.98 26.71
N GLY A 107 27.92 -3.02 25.95
CA GLY A 107 27.18 -1.91 26.52
C GLY A 107 25.94 -2.39 27.27
N PHE A 108 25.45 -1.62 28.24
CA PHE A 108 24.20 -1.99 28.91
C PHE A 108 23.45 -0.80 29.53
N CYS A 109 22.15 -0.93 29.73
CA CYS A 109 21.32 -0.04 30.54
C CYS A 109 20.27 -0.84 31.32
N LEU A 110 19.47 -0.13 32.12
CA LEU A 110 18.43 -0.72 32.95
C LEU A 110 17.03 -0.23 32.54
N CYS A 111 16.08 -1.16 32.55
CA CYS A 111 14.64 -0.91 32.47
C CYS A 111 14.00 -1.30 33.80
N TRP A 112 13.58 -0.31 34.58
CA TRP A 112 12.89 -0.56 35.85
C TRP A 112 11.46 -1.04 35.61
N ALA A 113 11.24 -2.33 35.89
CA ALA A 113 9.95 -2.99 35.82
C ALA A 113 9.12 -2.65 37.08
N ASN A 114 8.64 -1.40 37.16
CA ASN A 114 8.02 -0.82 38.35
C ASN A 114 6.54 -1.19 38.57
N GLU A 115 6.13 -2.37 38.12
CA GLU A 115 4.78 -2.89 38.32
C GLU A 115 4.74 -3.92 39.45
N ASN A 116 3.59 -4.05 40.12
CA ASN A 116 3.39 -5.13 41.09
C ASN A 116 3.66 -6.48 40.43
N TRP A 117 4.39 -7.35 41.11
CA TRP A 117 4.49 -8.73 40.69
C TRP A 117 3.23 -9.46 41.14
N THR A 118 2.53 -10.08 40.21
CA THR A 118 1.27 -10.79 40.44
C THR A 118 1.37 -12.21 39.91
N ARG A 119 0.54 -13.13 40.43
CA ARG A 119 0.31 -14.47 39.82
C ARG A 119 -0.50 -14.35 38.53
N ARG A 120 -0.03 -13.56 37.57
CA ARG A 120 -0.64 -13.52 36.22
C ARG A 120 -0.31 -14.75 35.38
N TRP A 121 0.71 -15.49 35.79
CA TRP A 121 1.37 -16.54 35.01
C TRP A 121 0.63 -17.88 35.11
N ASP A 122 -0.39 -18.00 35.98
CA ASP A 122 -1.19 -19.22 36.22
C ASP A 122 -2.71 -19.00 36.09
N ALA A 123 -3.15 -17.89 35.49
CA ALA A 123 -4.56 -17.49 35.36
C ALA A 123 -5.29 -17.09 36.66
N ALA A 124 -4.60 -16.92 37.79
CA ALA A 124 -5.17 -16.37 39.02
C ALA A 124 -4.97 -14.84 39.10
N GLU A 125 -5.79 -14.07 38.38
CA GLU A 125 -5.58 -12.64 38.06
C GLU A 125 -5.50 -11.64 39.24
N HIS A 126 -5.58 -12.07 40.51
CA HIS A 126 -5.82 -11.17 41.64
C HIS A 126 -4.86 -11.30 42.84
N GLU A 127 -3.86 -12.20 42.82
CA GLU A 127 -2.90 -12.30 43.94
C GLU A 127 -1.58 -11.57 43.63
N VAL A 128 -1.28 -10.54 44.41
CA VAL A 128 0.00 -9.80 44.35
C VAL A 128 1.04 -10.58 45.15
N LEU A 129 2.10 -11.05 44.48
CA LEU A 129 3.24 -11.76 45.09
C LEU A 129 4.18 -10.78 45.79
N ILE A 130 4.50 -9.67 45.12
CA ILE A 130 5.21 -8.54 45.72
C ILE A 130 4.63 -7.22 45.21
N ALA A 131 4.28 -6.34 46.15
CA ALA A 131 3.64 -5.06 45.88
C ALA A 131 4.68 -3.94 45.78
N GLN A 132 4.42 -2.97 44.91
CA GLN A 132 5.16 -1.72 44.86
C GLN A 132 4.50 -0.70 45.78
N THR A 133 5.12 -0.44 46.95
CA THR A 133 4.51 0.33 48.05
C THR A 133 4.95 1.79 48.13
N TYR A 134 6.09 2.15 47.54
CA TYR A 134 6.63 3.52 47.50
C TYR A 134 6.64 4.22 48.88
N GLY A 135 7.23 3.58 49.89
CA GLY A 135 7.35 4.10 51.26
C GLY A 135 8.18 5.39 51.36
N PRO A 136 8.35 5.97 52.56
CA PRO A 136 9.10 7.21 52.74
C PRO A 136 10.47 7.16 52.06
N ASP A 137 10.91 8.23 51.39
CA ASP A 137 12.21 8.34 50.70
C ASP A 137 12.50 7.27 49.62
N TRP A 138 11.49 6.58 49.10
CA TRP A 138 11.66 5.55 48.08
C TRP A 138 12.38 6.08 46.84
N GLU A 139 12.18 7.35 46.48
CA GLU A 139 12.80 7.96 45.30
C GLU A 139 14.33 7.95 45.41
N LEU A 140 14.85 8.25 46.61
CA LEU A 140 16.28 8.31 46.89
C LEU A 140 16.87 6.90 46.98
N ARG A 141 16.22 5.99 47.71
CA ARG A 141 16.68 4.59 47.78
C ARG A 141 16.72 3.92 46.41
N PHE A 142 15.70 4.16 45.59
CA PHE A 142 15.64 3.63 44.23
C PHE A 142 16.82 4.14 43.40
N ILE A 143 16.99 5.47 43.29
CA ILE A 143 18.04 6.02 42.42
C ILE A 143 19.45 5.67 42.92
N GLU A 144 19.67 5.62 44.23
CA GLU A 144 20.95 5.20 44.84
C GLU A 144 21.29 3.75 44.50
N SER A 145 20.28 2.88 44.43
CA SER A 145 20.49 1.49 44.01
C SER A 145 21.06 1.36 42.59
N LEU A 146 20.90 2.40 41.76
CA LEU A 146 21.40 2.40 40.37
C LEU A 146 22.84 2.95 40.25
N PHE A 147 23.39 3.57 41.30
CA PHE A 147 24.70 4.24 41.23
C PHE A 147 25.86 3.32 40.82
N PRO A 148 25.97 2.06 41.29
CA PRO A 148 27.03 1.16 40.84
C PRO A 148 27.03 0.96 39.32
N TYR A 149 25.84 0.84 38.73
CA TYR A 149 25.68 0.67 37.28
C TYR A 149 25.96 1.97 36.53
N PHE A 150 25.43 3.11 36.99
CA PHE A 150 25.66 4.42 36.38
C PHE A 150 27.13 4.85 36.37
N LYS A 151 27.95 4.31 37.27
CA LYS A 151 29.40 4.56 37.31
C LYS A 151 30.20 3.65 36.38
N ASP A 152 29.61 2.57 35.87
CA ASP A 152 30.30 1.67 34.95
C ASP A 152 30.53 2.35 33.59
N PRO A 153 31.74 2.28 33.02
CA PRO A 153 32.03 2.89 31.72
C PRO A 153 31.29 2.25 30.55
N ARG A 154 30.84 0.98 30.68
CA ARG A 154 30.04 0.28 29.66
C ARG A 154 28.57 0.73 29.69
N TYR A 155 28.14 1.50 30.70
CA TYR A 155 26.75 1.92 30.81
C TYR A 155 26.35 2.84 29.65
N LEU A 156 25.23 2.53 28.99
CA LEU A 156 24.75 3.23 27.81
C LEU A 156 24.39 4.68 28.15
N ARG A 157 24.97 5.60 27.38
CA ARG A 157 24.77 7.04 27.53
C ARG A 157 24.19 7.67 26.27
N VAL A 158 23.36 8.67 26.50
CA VAL A 158 22.81 9.58 25.50
C VAL A 158 23.20 10.99 25.92
N ASP A 159 23.91 11.72 25.05
CA ASP A 159 24.46 13.04 25.37
C ASP A 159 25.32 13.05 26.66
N GLY A 160 26.06 11.96 26.91
CA GLY A 160 26.87 11.76 28.12
C GLY A 160 26.10 11.33 29.38
N LYS A 161 24.77 11.36 29.35
CA LYS A 161 23.88 11.05 30.48
C LYS A 161 23.56 9.56 30.56
N PRO A 162 23.62 8.91 31.73
CA PRO A 162 23.15 7.53 31.88
C PRO A 162 21.68 7.40 31.48
N LEU A 163 21.37 6.43 30.61
CA LEU A 163 20.00 6.13 30.19
C LEU A 163 19.29 5.21 31.20
N LEU A 164 18.10 5.60 31.65
CA LEU A 164 17.22 4.80 32.50
C LEU A 164 15.85 4.68 31.85
N VAL A 165 15.38 3.46 31.60
CA VAL A 165 14.00 3.22 31.16
C VAL A 165 13.10 2.96 32.38
N VAL A 166 11.94 3.61 32.43
CA VAL A 166 10.90 3.40 33.44
C VAL A 166 9.69 2.78 32.73
N TYR A 167 9.28 1.57 33.15
CA TYR A 167 8.28 0.79 32.41
C TYR A 167 6.86 1.36 32.50
N ARG A 168 6.42 1.80 33.68
CA ARG A 168 5.10 2.39 33.93
C ARG A 168 5.18 3.64 34.82
N PRO A 169 5.65 4.79 34.31
CA PRO A 169 5.65 6.02 35.10
C PRO A 169 4.26 6.43 35.59
N GLN A 170 3.19 6.04 34.89
CA GLN A 170 1.80 6.26 35.31
C GLN A 170 1.43 5.58 36.65
N HIS A 171 2.24 4.64 37.14
CA HIS A 171 2.03 4.00 38.45
C HIS A 171 2.82 4.67 39.59
N LEU A 172 3.69 5.64 39.29
CA LEU A 172 4.42 6.36 40.33
C LEU A 172 3.47 7.35 41.03
N PRO A 173 3.61 7.57 42.36
CA PRO A 173 2.78 8.53 43.08
C PRO A 173 2.82 9.94 42.47
N ASP A 174 4.03 10.39 42.10
CA ASP A 174 4.25 11.57 41.28
C ASP A 174 5.53 11.37 40.46
N ALA A 175 5.37 10.89 39.21
CA ALA A 175 6.48 10.62 38.31
C ALA A 175 7.33 11.87 38.01
N LYS A 176 6.69 13.04 37.93
CA LYS A 176 7.34 14.31 37.59
C LYS A 176 8.26 14.73 38.74
N ALA A 177 7.75 14.68 39.97
CA ALA A 177 8.53 14.97 41.17
C ALA A 177 9.61 13.93 41.44
N ALA A 178 9.34 12.64 41.18
CA ALA A 178 10.35 11.58 41.29
C ALA A 178 11.51 11.83 40.31
N GLY A 179 11.22 12.07 39.03
CA GLY A 179 12.23 12.38 38.02
C GLY A 179 13.10 13.59 38.38
N ARG A 180 12.51 14.68 38.88
CA ARG A 180 13.28 15.84 39.36
C ARG A 180 14.21 15.51 40.54
N ARG A 181 13.70 14.78 41.54
CA ARG A 181 14.47 14.38 42.73
C ARG A 181 15.62 13.44 42.38
N TRP A 182 15.41 12.50 41.46
CA TRP A 182 16.48 11.63 40.96
C TRP A 182 17.61 12.44 40.31
N ARG A 183 17.27 13.39 39.43
CA ARG A 183 18.26 14.26 38.76
C ARG A 183 19.04 15.11 39.77
N GLU A 184 18.35 15.74 40.72
CA GLU A 184 18.98 16.53 41.78
C GLU A 184 19.94 15.68 42.62
N HIS A 185 19.51 14.49 43.04
CA HIS A 185 20.32 13.60 43.86
C HIS A 185 21.52 13.04 43.10
N CYS A 186 21.34 12.62 41.84
CA CYS A 186 22.44 12.21 40.96
C CYS A 186 23.49 13.31 40.79
N ARG A 187 23.08 14.57 40.60
CA ARG A 187 24.00 15.71 40.54
C ARG A 187 24.76 15.90 41.86
N LYS A 188 24.06 15.85 43.00
CA LYS A 188 24.67 15.99 44.34
C LYS A 188 25.70 14.89 44.64
N MET A 189 25.43 13.66 44.20
CA MET A 189 26.27 12.49 44.47
C MET A 189 27.35 12.25 43.40
N GLY A 190 27.52 13.17 42.45
CA GLY A 190 28.58 13.12 41.44
C GLY A 190 28.33 12.17 40.25
N ILE A 191 27.11 11.66 40.08
CA ILE A 191 26.70 10.93 38.85
C ILE A 191 26.52 11.90 37.68
N GLY A 192 26.08 13.13 37.96
CA GLY A 192 25.74 14.14 36.96
C GLY A 192 24.27 14.05 36.55
N GLU A 193 23.98 14.43 35.30
CA GLU A 193 22.61 14.44 34.78
C GLU A 193 22.24 13.07 34.17
N ILE A 194 20.96 12.69 34.25
CA ILE A 194 20.45 11.40 33.76
C ILE A 194 19.44 11.59 32.62
N HIS A 195 19.32 10.57 31.75
CA HIS A 195 18.39 10.54 30.63
C HIS A 195 17.27 9.53 30.94
N ILE A 196 16.08 10.04 31.29
CA ILE A 196 14.95 9.22 31.74
C ILE A 196 14.03 8.95 30.55
N VAL A 197 13.73 7.68 30.30
CA VAL A 197 12.94 7.20 29.17
C VAL A 197 11.66 6.54 29.67
N ASN A 198 10.50 6.96 29.15
CA ASN A 198 9.21 6.32 29.42
C ASN A 198 8.96 5.17 28.45
N ALA A 199 8.70 3.95 28.93
CA ALA A 199 8.17 2.90 28.07
C ALA A 199 6.70 3.17 27.70
N LEU A 200 6.41 3.26 26.40
CA LEU A 200 5.08 3.60 25.88
C LEU A 200 4.19 2.36 25.89
N VAL A 201 3.59 2.07 27.04
CA VAL A 201 2.75 0.88 27.30
C VAL A 201 1.38 1.23 27.88
N HIS A 202 0.42 0.32 27.78
CA HIS A 202 -0.87 0.39 28.47
C HIS A 202 -1.66 1.70 28.24
N GLY A 203 -1.70 2.17 27.00
CA GLY A 203 -2.39 3.41 26.61
C GLY A 203 -1.57 4.68 26.84
N ASN A 204 -0.45 4.60 27.57
CA ASN A 204 0.50 5.70 27.70
C ASN A 204 1.27 5.88 26.39
N ASN A 205 1.09 7.02 25.74
CA ASN A 205 1.71 7.35 24.45
C ASN A 205 2.48 8.67 24.48
N ASP A 206 2.57 9.32 25.65
CA ASP A 206 3.20 10.63 25.77
C ASP A 206 4.13 10.65 26.98
N TYR A 207 5.44 10.79 26.75
CA TYR A 207 6.42 10.85 27.82
C TYR A 207 6.58 12.26 28.41
N GLU A 208 6.21 13.30 27.65
CA GLU A 208 6.43 14.69 28.05
C GLU A 208 5.59 15.07 29.26
N GLN A 209 4.43 14.42 29.45
CA GLN A 209 3.57 14.61 30.63
C GLN A 209 4.29 14.34 31.97
N TYR A 210 5.37 13.56 31.94
CA TYR A 210 6.17 13.22 33.13
C TYR A 210 7.47 14.03 33.25
N GLU A 211 7.74 14.97 32.34
CA GLU A 211 9.04 15.68 32.23
C GLU A 211 10.23 14.71 32.09
N PHE A 212 9.99 13.59 31.41
CA PHE A 212 11.02 12.64 31.00
C PHE A 212 11.64 13.09 29.67
N ASP A 213 12.84 12.59 29.37
CA ASP A 213 13.63 13.06 28.23
C ASP A 213 13.22 12.42 26.90
N ALA A 214 12.69 11.20 26.96
CA ALA A 214 12.30 10.42 25.79
C ALA A 214 11.20 9.40 26.10
N GLY A 215 10.61 8.85 25.03
CA GLY A 215 9.81 7.63 25.06
C GLY A 215 10.54 6.48 24.37
N VAL A 216 10.16 5.24 24.67
CA VAL A 216 10.57 4.05 23.91
C VAL A 216 9.35 3.21 23.60
N GLU A 217 9.20 2.80 22.34
CA GLU A 217 8.15 1.88 21.94
C GLU A 217 8.32 0.53 22.66
N PHE A 218 7.23 -0.17 22.94
CA PHE A 218 7.29 -1.48 23.58
C PHE A 218 6.27 -2.43 22.94
N PRO A 219 6.42 -2.75 21.63
CA PRO A 219 5.54 -3.69 20.96
C PRO A 219 5.55 -5.05 21.68
N PRO A 220 4.40 -5.75 21.74
CA PRO A 220 3.13 -5.48 21.05
C PRO A 220 2.16 -4.57 21.83
N HIS A 221 2.59 -3.82 22.86
CA HIS A 221 1.68 -2.88 23.53
C HIS A 221 1.18 -1.77 22.60
N ASN A 222 0.01 -1.22 22.91
CA ASN A 222 -0.59 -0.09 22.21
C ASN A 222 -0.85 -0.34 20.70
N MET A 223 -1.01 -1.60 20.26
CA MET A 223 -1.49 -1.94 18.91
C MET A 223 -2.91 -1.38 18.67
N LYS A 224 -3.19 -0.94 17.43
CA LYS A 224 -4.47 -0.28 17.06
C LYS A 224 -5.17 -0.96 15.88
N PHE A 225 -5.27 -2.28 15.90
CA PHE A 225 -5.96 -3.06 14.86
C PHE A 225 -6.66 -4.29 15.45
N HIS A 226 -7.48 -4.98 14.65
CA HIS A 226 -8.24 -6.15 15.09
C HIS A 226 -7.43 -7.43 14.93
N GLY A 227 -7.65 -8.37 15.85
CA GLY A 227 -7.03 -9.70 15.81
C GLY A 227 -7.63 -10.60 14.75
N VAL A 228 -6.97 -11.73 14.52
CA VAL A 228 -7.29 -12.76 13.52
C VAL A 228 -7.48 -14.12 14.20
N ASN A 229 -8.16 -14.16 15.34
CA ASN A 229 -8.31 -15.40 16.13
C ASN A 229 -8.85 -16.59 15.32
N ASP A 230 -9.75 -16.32 14.38
CA ASP A 230 -10.42 -17.35 13.58
C ASP A 230 -9.47 -18.14 12.67
N ILE A 231 -8.27 -17.61 12.38
CA ILE A 231 -7.29 -18.30 11.53
C ILE A 231 -6.36 -19.24 12.30
N VAL A 232 -6.36 -19.19 13.64
CA VAL A 232 -5.51 -20.06 14.45
C VAL A 232 -6.17 -21.44 14.55
N PRO A 233 -5.56 -22.51 14.03
CA PRO A 233 -6.22 -23.81 13.91
C PRO A 233 -6.06 -24.67 15.17
N THR A 234 -6.37 -24.13 16.35
CA THR A 234 -6.14 -24.81 17.64
C THR A 234 -6.96 -26.10 17.82
N TYR A 235 -6.39 -27.09 18.52
CA TYR A 235 -7.08 -28.34 18.88
C TYR A 235 -8.26 -28.10 19.83
N GLU A 236 -8.12 -27.11 20.72
CA GLU A 236 -9.16 -26.63 21.64
C GLU A 236 -9.58 -25.20 21.31
N LYS A 237 -10.63 -24.67 21.96
CA LYS A 237 -11.07 -23.29 21.74
C LYS A 237 -9.96 -22.29 22.13
N TYR A 238 -9.50 -21.51 21.16
CA TYR A 238 -8.60 -20.39 21.38
C TYR A 238 -9.37 -19.18 21.93
N SER A 239 -8.93 -18.67 23.07
CA SER A 239 -9.52 -17.51 23.76
C SER A 239 -8.54 -16.35 23.91
N GLY A 240 -7.36 -16.49 23.32
CA GLY A 240 -6.32 -15.48 23.29
C GLY A 240 -6.55 -14.41 22.23
N TYR A 241 -5.46 -13.81 21.78
CA TYR A 241 -5.45 -12.80 20.74
C TYR A 241 -4.41 -13.14 19.69
N ALA A 242 -4.81 -13.34 18.44
CA ALA A 242 -3.89 -13.61 17.35
C ALA A 242 -3.78 -12.39 16.45
N VAL A 243 -2.58 -12.08 15.97
CA VAL A 243 -2.34 -10.97 15.04
C VAL A 243 -1.35 -11.38 13.98
N GLU A 244 -1.36 -10.72 12.81
CA GLU A 244 -0.32 -10.92 11.81
C GLU A 244 0.86 -9.98 12.04
N TYR A 245 2.07 -10.52 11.95
CA TYR A 245 3.33 -9.81 12.11
C TYR A 245 3.41 -8.56 11.23
N ALA A 246 2.99 -8.69 9.97
CA ALA A 246 2.98 -7.58 9.01
C ALA A 246 2.09 -6.41 9.46
N ASN A 247 0.98 -6.68 10.17
CA ASN A 247 0.10 -5.63 10.67
C ASN A 247 0.74 -4.91 11.86
N VAL A 248 1.43 -5.65 12.75
CA VAL A 248 2.22 -5.07 13.84
C VAL A 248 3.30 -4.15 13.28
N ALA A 249 4.16 -4.68 12.40
CA ALA A 249 5.28 -3.94 11.85
C ALA A 249 4.82 -2.67 11.10
N ARG A 250 3.78 -2.78 10.25
CA ARG A 250 3.22 -1.63 9.53
C ARG A 250 2.60 -0.58 10.46
N ASP A 251 1.96 -0.98 11.56
CA ASP A 251 1.41 -0.04 12.54
C ASP A 251 2.54 0.81 13.16
N PHE A 252 3.57 0.16 13.72
CA PHE A 252 4.70 0.83 14.36
C PHE A 252 5.54 1.68 13.39
N LEU A 253 5.79 1.18 12.17
CA LEU A 253 6.50 1.94 11.13
C LEU A 253 5.73 3.18 10.68
N SER A 254 4.39 3.15 10.74
CA SER A 254 3.55 4.29 10.32
C SER A 254 3.45 5.42 11.35
N ARG A 255 3.91 5.19 12.59
CA ARG A 255 3.89 6.19 13.65
C ARG A 255 4.92 7.29 13.37
N ASP A 256 4.47 8.54 13.35
CA ASP A 256 5.34 9.69 13.17
C ASP A 256 5.97 10.10 14.52
N HIS A 257 7.28 9.89 14.62
CA HIS A 257 8.11 10.28 15.77
C HIS A 257 9.11 11.39 15.40
N SER A 258 8.88 12.13 14.32
CA SER A 258 9.81 13.15 13.83
C SER A 258 9.96 14.34 14.80
N GLN A 259 8.91 14.68 15.55
CA GLN A 259 8.90 15.83 16.46
C GLN A 259 9.21 15.48 17.93
N LYS A 260 8.90 14.26 18.37
CA LYS A 260 9.10 13.79 19.75
C LYS A 260 10.28 12.84 19.82
N ARG A 261 11.05 12.82 20.91
CA ARG A 261 12.19 11.91 21.12
C ARG A 261 11.68 10.53 21.56
N ILE A 262 11.18 9.77 20.60
CA ILE A 262 10.72 8.39 20.81
C ILE A 262 11.68 7.43 20.09
N TYR A 263 12.26 6.51 20.86
CA TYR A 263 13.08 5.40 20.38
C TYR A 263 12.17 4.30 19.83
N ARG A 264 12.49 3.84 18.63
CA ARG A 264 11.73 2.79 17.95
C ARG A 264 12.12 1.43 18.49
N THR A 265 11.16 0.50 18.50
CA THR A 265 11.38 -0.86 18.97
C THR A 265 10.78 -1.86 18.00
N VAL A 266 11.50 -2.96 17.75
CA VAL A 266 11.04 -4.11 16.96
C VAL A 266 11.14 -5.39 17.79
N PHE A 267 10.49 -6.47 17.36
CA PHE A 267 10.69 -7.81 17.96
C PHE A 267 10.79 -8.88 16.87
N PRO A 268 11.51 -10.00 17.08
CA PRO A 268 11.67 -11.06 16.08
C PRO A 268 10.43 -11.94 15.94
N ASP A 269 9.79 -12.28 17.05
CA ASP A 269 8.59 -13.10 17.13
C ASP A 269 7.86 -12.83 18.45
N TRP A 270 6.62 -13.29 18.59
CA TRP A 270 5.88 -13.22 19.85
C TRP A 270 4.84 -14.35 19.95
N ASP A 271 5.01 -15.20 20.95
CA ASP A 271 4.13 -16.29 21.31
C ASP A 271 4.28 -16.61 22.81
N ASN A 272 3.34 -16.15 23.63
CA ASN A 272 3.37 -16.39 25.08
C ASN A 272 2.52 -17.61 25.53
N THR A 273 2.33 -18.59 24.65
CA THR A 273 1.62 -19.85 24.95
C THR A 273 2.25 -20.61 26.12
N ALA A 274 3.58 -20.57 26.26
CA ALA A 274 4.30 -21.20 27.36
C ALA A 274 3.84 -20.73 28.76
N ARG A 275 3.36 -19.49 28.86
CA ARG A 275 2.84 -18.90 30.11
C ARG A 275 1.32 -19.10 30.26
N VAL A 276 0.54 -18.79 29.22
CA VAL A 276 -0.94 -18.64 29.35
C VAL A 276 -1.77 -19.57 28.47
N LYS A 277 -1.14 -20.55 27.80
CA LYS A 277 -1.78 -21.59 26.98
C LYS A 277 -2.72 -20.98 25.92
N ASN A 278 -3.97 -21.43 25.83
CA ASN A 278 -4.97 -20.99 24.85
C ASN A 278 -5.47 -19.54 25.02
N ARG A 279 -4.96 -18.79 26.00
CA ARG A 279 -5.21 -17.35 26.20
C ARG A 279 -4.07 -16.47 25.67
N ALA A 280 -3.10 -17.07 24.97
CA ALA A 280 -1.90 -16.38 24.49
C ALA A 280 -2.18 -15.21 23.55
N LEU A 281 -1.20 -14.31 23.46
CA LEU A 281 -0.99 -13.50 22.27
C LEU A 281 -0.06 -14.30 21.34
N ILE A 282 -0.53 -14.59 20.13
CA ILE A 282 0.24 -15.27 19.08
C ILE A 282 0.39 -14.32 17.89
N VAL A 283 1.62 -14.01 17.51
CA VAL A 283 1.92 -13.24 16.30
C VAL A 283 2.25 -14.22 15.17
N LEU A 284 1.39 -14.23 14.15
CA LEU A 284 1.47 -15.12 13.01
C LEU A 284 2.34 -14.50 11.89
N GLY A 285 3.18 -15.31 11.27
CA GLY A 285 4.05 -14.87 10.17
C GLY A 285 5.35 -14.19 10.61
N SER A 286 5.85 -14.50 11.81
CA SER A 286 7.15 -14.06 12.31
C SER A 286 8.30 -14.81 11.63
N THR A 287 8.63 -14.45 10.39
CA THR A 287 9.77 -15.01 9.65
C THR A 287 11.03 -14.16 9.86
N VAL A 288 12.22 -14.75 9.69
CA VAL A 288 13.50 -14.02 9.70
C VAL A 288 13.48 -12.84 8.71
N ALA A 289 12.91 -13.05 7.51
CA ALA A 289 12.78 -12.01 6.51
C ALA A 289 11.83 -10.89 6.95
N ASN A 290 10.67 -11.21 7.55
CA ASN A 290 9.74 -10.22 8.09
C ASN A 290 10.36 -9.40 9.25
N PHE A 291 11.16 -10.03 10.10
CA PHE A 291 11.96 -9.33 11.11
C PHE A 291 12.99 -8.39 10.48
N GLU A 292 13.76 -8.87 9.52
CA GLU A 292 14.75 -8.05 8.80
C GLU A 292 14.09 -6.81 8.16
N ARG A 293 12.93 -6.98 7.54
CA ARG A 293 12.13 -5.90 6.94
C ARG A 293 11.73 -4.86 7.98
N TRP A 294 11.19 -5.28 9.12
CA TRP A 294 10.77 -4.36 10.17
C TRP A 294 11.96 -3.62 10.79
N LEU A 295 13.03 -4.34 11.12
CA LEU A 295 14.26 -3.76 11.67
C LEU A 295 14.89 -2.76 10.69
N ARG A 296 14.94 -3.07 9.39
CA ARG A 296 15.43 -2.16 8.35
C ARG A 296 14.60 -0.89 8.27
N GLY A 297 13.28 -1.01 8.29
CA GLY A 297 12.36 0.14 8.30
C GLY A 297 12.57 1.03 9.52
N ALA A 298 12.61 0.44 10.72
CA ALA A 298 12.81 1.17 11.98
C ALA A 298 14.18 1.86 12.02
N SER A 299 15.21 1.18 11.54
CA SER A 299 16.58 1.71 11.42
C SER A 299 16.67 2.88 10.45
N SER A 300 16.06 2.75 9.27
CA SER A 300 16.03 3.80 8.24
C SER A 300 15.31 5.05 8.73
N LEU A 301 14.16 4.89 9.38
CA LEU A 301 13.40 6.00 9.97
C LEU A 301 14.17 6.66 11.12
N THR A 302 14.85 5.87 11.96
CA THR A 302 15.67 6.41 13.05
C THR A 302 16.83 7.23 12.51
N ARG A 303 17.54 6.73 11.49
CA ARG A 303 18.61 7.49 10.81
C ARG A 303 18.10 8.78 10.17
N ALA A 304 16.89 8.76 9.61
CA ALA A 304 16.28 9.94 8.99
C ALA A 304 15.82 11.00 10.01
N ASN A 305 15.38 10.58 11.19
CA ASN A 305 14.70 11.45 12.16
C ASN A 305 15.57 11.85 13.37
N ARG A 306 16.73 11.21 13.58
CA ARG A 306 17.58 11.44 14.76
C ARG A 306 18.99 11.87 14.39
N ALA A 307 19.54 12.78 15.19
CA ALA A 307 20.96 13.10 15.15
C ALA A 307 21.80 11.87 15.52
N GLU A 308 23.02 11.80 14.99
CA GLU A 308 23.88 10.62 15.06
C GLU A 308 24.10 10.10 16.51
N GLY A 309 24.25 10.99 17.51
CA GLY A 309 24.37 10.61 18.93
C GLY A 309 23.11 10.03 19.58
N ASP A 310 21.96 10.14 18.91
CA ASP A 310 20.62 9.80 19.40
C ASP A 310 19.93 8.70 18.56
N GLN A 311 20.69 8.03 17.69
CA GLN A 311 20.18 6.95 16.85
C GLN A 311 20.17 5.63 17.62
N LEU A 312 19.15 5.44 18.46
CA LEU A 312 18.87 4.17 19.14
C LEU A 312 17.64 3.47 18.56
N VAL A 313 17.76 2.16 18.34
CA VAL A 313 16.62 1.27 18.06
C VAL A 313 16.68 0.14 19.08
N PHE A 314 15.58 -0.09 19.78
CA PHE A 314 15.46 -1.19 20.73
C PHE A 314 14.97 -2.45 20.02
N ILE A 315 15.36 -3.61 20.55
CA ILE A 315 14.87 -4.92 20.11
C ILE A 315 14.33 -5.64 21.34
N ASN A 316 13.05 -5.98 21.30
CA ASN A 316 12.42 -6.83 22.28
C ASN A 316 12.45 -8.26 21.73
N ALA A 317 13.21 -9.22 22.26
CA ALA A 317 14.26 -9.12 23.26
C ALA A 317 15.50 -9.93 22.82
N TRP A 318 16.54 -9.95 23.64
CA TRP A 318 17.61 -10.93 23.57
C TRP A 318 17.07 -12.33 23.89
N ASN A 319 16.40 -12.51 25.04
CA ASN A 319 16.11 -13.83 25.62
C ASN A 319 14.73 -13.99 26.31
N GLU A 320 13.65 -13.34 25.86
CA GLU A 320 12.29 -13.57 26.41
C GLU A 320 11.66 -14.88 25.87
N TRP A 321 12.24 -16.02 26.27
CA TRP A 321 11.89 -17.34 25.71
C TRP A 321 10.43 -17.76 25.90
N ALA A 322 9.84 -17.54 27.08
CA ALA A 322 8.45 -17.96 27.30
C ALA A 322 7.41 -17.00 26.65
N GLU A 323 7.85 -15.87 26.09
CA GLU A 323 7.07 -15.03 25.19
C GLU A 323 7.40 -15.28 23.71
N GLY A 324 8.27 -16.25 23.41
CA GLY A 324 8.71 -16.50 22.04
C GLY A 324 9.47 -15.32 21.41
N CYS A 325 9.91 -14.35 22.22
CA CYS A 325 10.36 -13.03 21.80
C CYS A 325 11.87 -12.87 22.02
N TYR A 326 12.68 -13.60 21.26
CA TYR A 326 14.13 -13.67 21.49
C TYR A 326 14.95 -13.60 20.19
N LEU A 327 16.13 -13.01 20.28
CA LEU A 327 17.17 -13.05 19.24
C LEU A 327 18.06 -14.27 19.36
N GLU A 328 18.10 -14.90 20.53
CA GLU A 328 18.96 -16.06 20.78
C GLU A 328 18.73 -17.20 19.77
N PRO A 329 19.79 -17.95 19.41
CA PRO A 329 19.65 -19.03 18.46
C PRO A 329 18.73 -20.15 18.94
N ASP A 330 17.83 -20.58 18.06
CA ASP A 330 16.92 -21.70 18.30
C ASP A 330 17.03 -22.78 17.21
N ARG A 331 16.34 -23.89 17.42
CA ARG A 331 16.37 -25.01 16.47
C ARG A 331 15.67 -24.73 15.13
N VAL A 332 14.76 -23.76 15.07
CA VAL A 332 13.92 -23.50 13.88
C VAL A 332 14.57 -22.47 12.96
N HIS A 333 15.05 -21.37 13.53
CA HIS A 333 15.62 -20.22 12.85
C HIS A 333 17.15 -20.20 12.92
N GLY A 334 17.78 -21.03 13.75
CA GLY A 334 19.22 -20.99 13.97
C GLY A 334 19.65 -19.59 14.39
N ARG A 335 20.70 -19.06 13.76
CA ARG A 335 21.15 -17.67 13.94
C ARG A 335 20.43 -16.65 13.06
N GLY A 336 19.34 -17.02 12.37
CA GLY A 336 18.73 -16.21 11.32
C GLY A 336 18.37 -14.78 11.76
N PHE A 337 17.81 -14.58 12.96
CA PHE A 337 17.50 -13.25 13.48
C PHE A 337 18.75 -12.41 13.78
N LEU A 338 19.82 -13.03 14.28
CA LEU A 338 21.11 -12.38 14.50
C LEU A 338 21.77 -11.97 13.18
N GLU A 339 21.80 -12.88 12.20
CA GLU A 339 22.33 -12.59 10.87
C GLU A 339 21.53 -11.50 10.14
N ALA A 340 20.20 -11.51 10.29
CA ALA A 340 19.34 -10.44 9.81
C ALA A 340 19.67 -9.09 10.47
N THR A 341 19.89 -9.10 11.79
CA THR A 341 20.31 -7.90 12.53
C THR A 341 21.63 -7.34 11.98
N LEU A 342 22.62 -8.21 11.76
CA LEU A 342 23.91 -7.83 11.19
C LEU A 342 23.78 -7.27 9.76
N ARG A 343 23.00 -7.93 8.89
CA ARG A 343 22.75 -7.43 7.53
C ARG A 343 22.13 -6.04 7.53
N VAL A 344 21.20 -5.75 8.44
CA VAL A 344 20.61 -4.41 8.56
C VAL A 344 21.61 -3.41 9.14
N LYS A 345 22.39 -3.81 10.16
CA LYS A 345 23.45 -2.99 10.77
C LYS A 345 24.44 -2.51 9.71
N ASP A 346 24.88 -3.41 8.84
CA ASP A 346 25.88 -3.19 7.80
C ASP A 346 25.30 -2.58 6.51
N GLY A 347 23.97 -2.50 6.40
CA GLY A 347 23.30 -2.00 5.21
C GLY A 347 23.36 -2.96 4.01
N THR A 348 23.58 -4.25 4.24
CA THR A 348 23.65 -5.32 3.23
C THR A 348 22.35 -6.12 3.10
N SER A 349 21.32 -5.75 3.86
CA SER A 349 19.97 -6.33 3.77
C SER A 349 19.37 -6.20 2.36
N VAL A 350 19.03 -7.34 1.75
CA VAL A 350 18.46 -7.43 0.38
C VAL A 350 16.97 -7.83 0.35
N VAL A 351 16.35 -8.03 1.52
CA VAL A 351 14.92 -8.40 1.59
C VAL A 351 14.06 -7.31 0.93
N ASP A 352 13.03 -7.68 0.17
CA ASP A 352 12.07 -6.72 -0.37
C ASP A 352 11.23 -6.06 0.75
N ASP A 353 10.35 -5.11 0.42
CA ASP A 353 9.47 -4.46 1.40
C ASP A 353 8.13 -5.22 1.62
N ILE A 354 8.02 -6.47 1.15
CA ILE A 354 6.77 -7.22 1.14
C ILE A 354 6.78 -8.25 2.25
N TYR A 355 5.84 -8.16 3.17
CA TYR A 355 5.76 -9.12 4.26
C TYR A 355 5.18 -10.45 3.79
N ASP A 356 5.84 -11.54 4.17
CA ASP A 356 5.39 -12.90 3.90
C ASP A 356 4.08 -13.18 4.66
N VAL A 357 3.20 -13.98 4.07
CA VAL A 357 1.91 -14.36 4.65
C VAL A 357 2.09 -15.55 5.60
N ALA A 358 1.41 -15.53 6.75
CA ALA A 358 1.47 -16.61 7.73
C ALA A 358 0.93 -17.94 7.15
N PRO A 359 1.60 -19.09 7.39
CA PRO A 359 1.10 -20.40 6.95
C PRO A 359 -0.30 -20.73 7.46
N GLU A 360 -0.66 -20.27 8.66
CA GLU A 360 -1.98 -20.43 9.27
C GLU A 360 -3.06 -19.71 8.46
N ARG A 361 -2.76 -18.51 7.95
CA ARG A 361 -3.65 -17.76 7.05
C ARG A 361 -3.90 -18.58 5.78
N VAL A 362 -2.83 -19.09 5.17
CA VAL A 362 -2.92 -19.91 3.94
C VAL A 362 -3.75 -21.18 4.19
N ARG A 363 -3.51 -21.89 5.30
CA ARG A 363 -4.27 -23.08 5.68
C ARG A 363 -5.74 -22.75 5.97
N PHE A 364 -6.03 -21.64 6.64
CA PHE A 364 -7.39 -21.20 6.91
C PHE A 364 -8.13 -20.90 5.61
N GLU A 365 -7.54 -20.13 4.71
CA GLU A 365 -8.12 -19.83 3.39
C GLU A 365 -8.36 -21.11 2.58
N LEU A 366 -7.41 -22.06 2.61
CA LEU A 366 -7.56 -23.36 1.97
C LEU A 366 -8.70 -24.17 2.58
N ARG A 367 -8.85 -24.18 3.91
CA ARG A 367 -9.98 -24.85 4.60
C ARG A 367 -11.32 -24.22 4.22
N GLN A 368 -11.40 -22.90 4.15
CA GLN A 368 -12.62 -22.20 3.71
C GLN A 368 -12.97 -22.57 2.25
N GLN A 369 -11.97 -22.66 1.39
CA GLN A 369 -12.14 -23.13 0.02
C GLN A 369 -12.62 -24.60 -0.04
N LEU A 370 -12.02 -25.50 0.74
CA LEU A 370 -12.40 -26.92 0.82
C LEU A 370 -13.78 -27.16 1.45
N ALA A 371 -14.16 -26.34 2.43
CA ALA A 371 -15.48 -26.42 3.09
C ALA A 371 -16.61 -26.00 2.14
N ALA A 372 -16.33 -25.14 1.16
CA ALA A 372 -17.28 -24.76 0.11
C ALA A 372 -17.50 -25.87 -0.95
N ILE A 373 -16.75 -26.97 -0.89
CA ILE A 373 -16.86 -28.12 -1.81
C ILE A 373 -17.77 -29.20 -1.19
N PRO A 374 -18.75 -29.75 -1.94
CA PRO A 374 -19.57 -30.88 -1.50
C PRO A 374 -18.71 -32.08 -1.06
N GLU A 375 -19.13 -32.78 -0.01
CA GLU A 375 -18.36 -33.87 0.63
C GLU A 375 -17.96 -34.97 -0.36
N GLU A 376 -18.85 -35.30 -1.30
CA GLU A 376 -18.65 -36.30 -2.36
C GLU A 376 -17.53 -35.93 -3.36
N ALA A 377 -17.18 -34.65 -3.49
CA ALA A 377 -16.14 -34.14 -4.40
C ALA A 377 -14.83 -33.78 -3.68
N ARG A 378 -14.81 -33.85 -2.35
CA ARG A 378 -13.70 -33.36 -1.51
C ARG A 378 -12.44 -34.22 -1.67
N ASP A 379 -12.58 -35.54 -1.72
CA ASP A 379 -11.42 -36.45 -1.85
C ASP A 379 -10.69 -36.32 -3.18
N ALA A 380 -11.44 -36.08 -4.28
CA ALA A 380 -10.87 -35.83 -5.59
C ALA A 380 -10.10 -34.50 -5.65
N GLU A 381 -10.64 -33.43 -5.03
CA GLU A 381 -9.97 -32.14 -4.99
C GLU A 381 -8.74 -32.16 -4.05
N ILE A 382 -8.82 -32.84 -2.90
CA ILE A 382 -7.66 -33.07 -2.01
C ILE A 382 -6.55 -33.82 -2.76
N ALA A 383 -6.88 -34.86 -3.53
CA ALA A 383 -5.90 -35.61 -4.32
C ALA A 383 -5.24 -34.73 -5.40
N LYS A 384 -6.01 -33.87 -6.07
CA LYS A 384 -5.53 -32.92 -7.08
C LYS A 384 -4.63 -31.85 -6.48
N LEU A 385 -5.00 -31.27 -5.33
CA LEU A 385 -4.19 -30.29 -4.59
C LEU A 385 -2.88 -30.90 -4.07
N ARG A 386 -2.92 -32.13 -3.54
CA ARG A 386 -1.71 -32.89 -3.16
C ARG A 386 -0.80 -33.12 -4.36
N GLY A 387 -1.35 -33.53 -5.51
CA GLY A 387 -0.60 -33.72 -6.74
C GLY A 387 0.03 -32.43 -7.27
N ALA A 388 -0.65 -31.29 -7.13
CA ALA A 388 -0.11 -29.98 -7.51
C ALA A 388 1.04 -29.55 -6.57
N LYS A 389 0.86 -29.70 -5.24
CA LYS A 389 1.89 -29.32 -4.26
C LYS A 389 3.14 -30.19 -4.33
N ILE A 390 3.00 -31.50 -4.59
CA ILE A 390 4.14 -32.41 -4.81
C ILE A 390 4.95 -31.97 -6.02
N ARG A 391 4.30 -31.55 -7.11
CA ARG A 391 4.98 -31.04 -8.30
C ARG A 391 5.69 -29.71 -8.04
N GLU A 392 5.08 -28.81 -7.28
CA GLU A 392 5.67 -27.53 -6.90
C GLU A 392 6.91 -27.69 -6.00
N VAL A 393 6.85 -28.60 -5.01
CA VAL A 393 8.00 -28.91 -4.13
C VAL A 393 9.13 -29.57 -4.91
N ALA A 394 8.81 -30.50 -5.84
CA ALA A 394 9.81 -31.11 -6.71
C ALA A 394 10.50 -30.10 -7.64
N ASP A 395 9.75 -29.10 -8.14
CA ASP A 395 10.29 -28.01 -8.96
C ASP A 395 11.18 -27.06 -8.13
N LEU A 396 10.79 -26.76 -6.89
CA LEU A 396 11.59 -25.97 -5.94
C LEU A 396 12.90 -26.68 -5.56
N ASP A 397 12.87 -27.98 -5.26
CA ASP A 397 14.09 -28.76 -4.98
C ASP A 397 15.00 -28.80 -6.22
N GLY A 398 14.41 -28.91 -7.42
CA GLY A 398 15.13 -28.79 -8.69
C GLY A 398 15.82 -27.43 -8.84
N LYS A 399 15.11 -26.33 -8.55
CA LYS A 399 15.63 -24.96 -8.60
C LYS A 399 16.69 -24.69 -7.55
N VAL A 400 16.52 -25.19 -6.32
CA VAL A 400 17.53 -25.08 -5.24
C VAL A 400 18.78 -25.87 -5.60
N THR A 401 18.64 -27.04 -6.22
CA THR A 401 19.77 -27.83 -6.72
C THR A 401 20.52 -27.09 -7.84
N LEU A 402 19.79 -26.49 -8.77
CA LEU A 402 20.33 -25.63 -9.82
C LEU A 402 21.06 -24.40 -9.26
N LEU A 403 20.50 -23.73 -8.26
CA LEU A 403 21.14 -22.58 -7.60
C LEU A 403 22.40 -22.98 -6.82
N LYS A 404 22.42 -24.16 -6.20
CA LYS A 404 23.62 -24.71 -5.53
C LYS A 404 24.71 -25.10 -6.53
N GLN A 405 24.32 -25.65 -7.69
CA GLN A 405 25.24 -25.94 -8.79
C GLN A 405 25.81 -24.64 -9.39
N GLU A 406 24.96 -23.63 -9.59
CA GLU A 406 25.37 -22.33 -10.12
C GLU A 406 26.26 -21.55 -9.14
N ALA A 407 25.95 -21.60 -7.83
CA ALA A 407 26.83 -21.05 -6.79
C ALA A 407 28.18 -21.76 -6.73
N SER A 408 28.20 -23.10 -6.89
CA SER A 408 29.45 -23.88 -6.96
C SER A 408 30.24 -23.57 -8.24
N ARG A 409 29.55 -23.34 -9.37
CA ARG A 409 30.14 -22.95 -10.66
C ARG A 409 30.75 -21.56 -10.61
N LEU A 410 30.10 -20.62 -9.93
CA LEU A 410 30.62 -19.26 -9.70
C LEU A 410 31.83 -19.26 -8.74
N GLN A 411 31.91 -20.23 -7.82
CA GLN A 411 33.04 -20.41 -6.92
C GLN A 411 34.24 -21.13 -7.56
N SER A 412 34.03 -21.98 -8.57
CA SER A 412 35.10 -22.80 -9.18
C SER A 412 35.93 -22.09 -10.25
N GLY A 413 35.56 -20.87 -10.67
CA GLY A 413 36.40 -19.98 -11.48
C GLY A 413 36.83 -20.49 -12.86
N SER A 414 36.24 -21.57 -13.38
CA SER A 414 36.65 -22.23 -14.62
C SER A 414 35.55 -22.17 -15.69
N GLU A 415 35.76 -21.29 -16.67
CA GLU A 415 35.07 -21.08 -17.98
C GLU A 415 34.20 -19.81 -18.15
N PRO A 416 34.19 -19.18 -19.35
CA PRO A 416 33.58 -17.88 -19.58
C PRO A 416 32.08 -17.97 -19.85
N ALA A 417 31.34 -16.93 -19.44
CA ALA A 417 29.87 -16.85 -19.56
C ALA A 417 29.37 -16.84 -21.02
N PRO A 418 28.12 -17.32 -21.30
CA PRO A 418 27.55 -17.34 -22.64
C PRO A 418 27.31 -15.94 -23.23
N ALA A 419 27.35 -15.87 -24.57
CA ALA A 419 27.49 -14.67 -25.41
C ALA A 419 26.42 -13.56 -25.32
N ALA A 420 25.40 -13.65 -24.44
CA ALA A 420 24.35 -12.64 -24.31
C ALA A 420 24.78 -11.37 -23.53
N HIS A 421 25.96 -11.37 -22.91
CA HIS A 421 26.43 -10.25 -22.06
C HIS A 421 27.45 -9.31 -22.71
N ARG A 422 27.81 -9.51 -24.00
CA ARG A 422 28.85 -8.71 -24.66
C ARG A 422 28.35 -7.36 -25.21
N GLU A 423 27.05 -7.17 -25.37
CA GLU A 423 26.50 -5.93 -25.95
C GLU A 423 26.25 -4.83 -24.91
N ILE A 424 26.14 -5.17 -23.62
CA ILE A 424 25.87 -4.20 -22.54
C ILE A 424 27.17 -3.59 -21.97
N ALA A 425 28.31 -4.26 -22.14
CA ALA A 425 29.59 -3.80 -21.59
C ALA A 425 30.37 -2.84 -22.51
N GLU A 426 30.13 -2.84 -23.82
CA GLU A 426 30.91 -2.04 -24.78
C GLU A 426 30.36 -0.61 -25.00
N THR A 427 29.11 -0.33 -24.62
CA THR A 427 28.55 1.04 -24.67
C THR A 427 28.97 1.91 -23.49
N ALA A 428 29.39 1.31 -22.36
CA ALA A 428 29.81 2.04 -21.16
C ALA A 428 31.28 2.50 -21.18
N ALA A 429 32.11 1.99 -22.10
CA ALA A 429 33.56 2.23 -22.12
C ALA A 429 34.05 3.30 -23.11
N ARG A 430 33.16 3.97 -23.87
CA ARG A 430 33.54 4.99 -24.88
C ARG A 430 33.30 6.46 -24.48
N GLY A 431 32.95 6.74 -23.22
CA GLY A 431 32.66 8.11 -22.76
C GLY A 431 33.75 8.83 -21.97
N ALA A 432 34.87 8.17 -21.66
CA ALA A 432 35.87 8.72 -20.74
C ALA A 432 37.30 8.57 -21.28
N HIS A 433 37.74 9.50 -22.12
CA HIS A 433 39.11 10.05 -22.15
C HIS A 433 39.21 11.19 -23.18
N GLU A 434 40.01 12.22 -22.84
CA GLU A 434 40.29 13.50 -23.53
C GLU A 434 39.31 14.65 -23.14
N ALA A 435 39.65 15.63 -22.30
CA ALA A 435 40.82 16.53 -22.32
C ALA A 435 41.25 17.06 -20.92
N PRO A 436 42.49 17.60 -20.77
CA PRO A 436 43.07 18.09 -19.51
C PRO A 436 43.05 19.62 -19.35
N GLY A 437 42.87 20.12 -18.13
CA GLY A 437 43.14 21.54 -17.78
C GLY A 437 42.51 22.02 -16.46
N ALA A 438 43.36 22.50 -15.55
CA ALA A 438 43.09 23.11 -14.24
C ALA A 438 41.90 24.12 -14.22
N ARG A 439 41.13 24.34 -13.15
CA ARG A 439 41.50 24.75 -11.77
C ARG A 439 40.22 24.76 -10.89
N ALA A 440 40.39 24.69 -9.58
CA ALA A 440 39.34 24.64 -8.56
C ALA A 440 38.26 25.74 -8.63
N ALA A 441 37.00 25.34 -8.47
CA ALA A 441 35.91 26.14 -7.91
C ALA A 441 34.88 25.20 -7.26
N GLU A 442 34.53 25.46 -6.00
CA GLU A 442 33.41 24.83 -5.29
C GLU A 442 32.08 25.11 -6.02
N GLU A 443 31.19 24.12 -6.16
CA GLU A 443 29.73 24.32 -6.30
C GLU A 443 28.95 22.97 -6.16
N PRO A 444 27.63 22.95 -5.88
CA PRO A 444 27.08 22.35 -4.66
C PRO A 444 26.34 21.02 -4.89
N ARG A 445 26.43 20.10 -3.92
CA ARG A 445 25.50 18.95 -3.81
C ARG A 445 24.09 19.49 -3.52
N SER A 446 23.26 19.61 -4.56
CA SER A 446 21.87 20.03 -4.41
C SER A 446 21.08 18.99 -3.61
N LYS A 447 20.72 19.36 -2.37
CA LYS A 447 19.64 18.71 -1.63
C LYS A 447 18.33 19.06 -2.33
N LEU A 448 17.84 18.21 -3.24
CA LEU A 448 16.47 18.36 -3.73
C LEU A 448 15.50 17.96 -2.62
N THR A 449 14.96 18.97 -1.95
CA THR A 449 13.89 18.83 -0.97
C THR A 449 12.60 19.15 -1.73
N THR A 450 11.82 18.14 -2.11
CA THR A 450 10.47 18.40 -2.65
C THR A 450 9.49 18.51 -1.49
N THR A 451 9.04 19.73 -1.22
CA THR A 451 7.80 19.99 -0.47
C THR A 451 6.68 20.03 -1.49
N SER A 452 5.77 19.07 -1.46
CA SER A 452 4.68 19.09 -2.42
C SER A 452 3.32 19.17 -1.75
N ALA A 453 2.47 20.03 -2.31
CA ALA A 453 1.14 20.34 -1.84
C ALA A 453 0.11 20.05 -2.91
N ALA A 454 -0.95 19.31 -2.55
CA ALA A 454 -2.20 19.37 -3.29
C ALA A 454 -2.80 20.77 -3.03
N VAL A 455 -3.03 21.57 -4.08
CA VAL A 455 -3.59 22.92 -3.95
C VAL A 455 -5.10 22.84 -4.16
N LEU A 456 -5.85 23.20 -3.12
CA LEU A 456 -7.30 23.38 -3.14
C LEU A 456 -7.62 24.82 -3.54
N THR A 457 -8.56 25.04 -4.47
CA THR A 457 -9.03 26.39 -4.84
C THR A 457 -10.54 26.48 -4.69
N MET A 458 -11.01 27.43 -3.85
CA MET A 458 -12.43 27.76 -3.67
C MET A 458 -12.77 29.04 -4.48
N PRO A 459 -14.01 29.25 -4.96
CA PRO A 459 -14.34 30.35 -5.89
C PRO A 459 -14.67 31.73 -5.26
N GLU A 460 -14.68 31.89 -3.93
CA GLU A 460 -15.05 33.16 -3.28
C GLU A 460 -13.87 34.14 -3.10
N PRO A 461 -14.07 35.48 -3.08
CA PRO A 461 -12.99 36.44 -2.80
C PRO A 461 -12.51 36.24 -1.34
N GLY A 462 -11.21 35.99 -1.15
CA GLY A 462 -10.66 35.60 0.16
C GLY A 462 -10.56 34.08 0.37
N SER A 463 -10.77 33.28 -0.68
CA SER A 463 -10.64 31.83 -0.66
C SER A 463 -9.22 31.34 -0.35
N ILE A 464 -9.15 30.31 0.51
CA ILE A 464 -7.95 29.68 1.04
C ILE A 464 -7.21 28.89 -0.05
N LYS A 465 -5.94 29.22 -0.31
CA LYS A 465 -4.97 28.29 -0.91
C LYS A 465 -4.40 27.45 0.23
N VAL A 466 -4.79 26.19 0.36
CA VAL A 466 -4.16 25.29 1.35
C VAL A 466 -3.07 24.49 0.67
N PRO A 467 -1.77 24.86 0.82
CA PRO A 467 -0.70 23.97 0.44
C PRO A 467 -0.56 22.86 1.50
N LEU A 468 -1.05 21.65 1.21
CA LEU A 468 -0.77 20.48 2.06
C LEU A 468 0.69 20.02 1.89
N LYS A 469 1.66 20.69 2.52
CA LYS A 469 3.09 20.35 2.39
C LYS A 469 3.38 18.95 2.95
N PHE A 470 3.75 18.01 2.08
CA PHE A 470 4.39 16.76 2.47
C PHE A 470 5.88 16.82 2.12
N ARG A 471 6.75 16.51 3.08
CA ARG A 471 8.18 16.25 2.84
C ARG A 471 8.32 14.78 2.51
N VAL A 472 8.62 14.45 1.26
CA VAL A 472 8.78 13.06 0.81
C VAL A 472 10.24 12.88 0.40
N ALA A 473 11.00 12.12 1.19
CA ALA A 473 12.35 11.71 0.79
C ALA A 473 12.25 10.77 -0.42
N HIS A 474 13.17 10.90 -1.39
CA HIS A 474 13.23 10.16 -2.67
C HIS A 474 13.18 8.62 -2.54
N ARG A 475 13.26 8.05 -1.33
CA ARG A 475 13.13 6.61 -1.05
C ARG A 475 11.68 6.14 -0.78
N LEU A 476 10.69 7.04 -0.79
CA LEU A 476 9.28 6.76 -0.52
C LEU A 476 8.43 6.47 -1.78
N TYR A 477 9.03 5.92 -2.83
CA TYR A 477 8.30 5.40 -4.00
C TYR A 477 7.55 4.08 -3.69
N ASP A 478 7.05 3.91 -2.47
CA ASP A 478 6.28 2.75 -2.04
C ASP A 478 4.77 3.00 -2.19
N ARG A 479 4.13 2.26 -3.11
CA ARG A 479 2.75 2.45 -3.60
C ARG A 479 1.67 2.48 -2.49
N PRO A 480 1.72 1.64 -1.42
CA PRO A 480 0.72 1.63 -0.34
C PRO A 480 0.83 2.81 0.63
N MET A 481 2.02 3.37 0.86
CA MET A 481 2.22 4.52 1.74
C MET A 481 1.83 5.82 1.04
N MET A 482 2.15 5.92 -0.26
CA MET A 482 1.62 6.96 -1.15
C MET A 482 0.10 6.96 -1.17
N PHE A 483 -0.54 5.80 -1.18
CA PHE A 483 -1.99 5.62 -1.10
C PHE A 483 -2.63 6.18 0.19
N LYS A 484 -1.99 6.01 1.36
CA LYS A 484 -2.54 6.51 2.63
C LYS A 484 -2.46 8.04 2.71
N ALA A 485 -1.30 8.61 2.34
CA ALA A 485 -1.13 10.05 2.22
C ALA A 485 -2.10 10.63 1.18
N ALA A 486 -2.27 9.93 0.06
CA ALA A 486 -3.14 10.30 -1.03
C ALA A 486 -4.62 10.39 -0.62
N ARG A 487 -5.10 9.31 0.01
CA ARG A 487 -6.47 9.17 0.49
C ARG A 487 -6.78 10.16 1.61
N PHE A 488 -5.82 10.43 2.50
CA PHE A 488 -5.97 11.43 3.55
C PHE A 488 -6.08 12.84 2.97
N ALA A 489 -5.14 13.24 2.11
CA ALA A 489 -5.15 14.54 1.45
C ALA A 489 -6.44 14.78 0.66
N TYR A 490 -6.91 13.78 -0.10
CA TYR A 490 -8.16 13.86 -0.84
C TYR A 490 -9.39 13.95 0.08
N ARG A 491 -9.44 13.19 1.19
CA ARG A 491 -10.55 13.27 2.16
C ARG A 491 -10.59 14.61 2.89
N ALA A 492 -9.42 15.15 3.25
CA ALA A 492 -9.29 16.46 3.87
C ALA A 492 -9.76 17.56 2.90
N ALA A 493 -9.27 17.54 1.65
CA ALA A 493 -9.71 18.45 0.60
C ALA A 493 -11.23 18.39 0.35
N LYS A 494 -11.80 17.18 0.28
CA LYS A 494 -13.24 17.00 0.06
C LYS A 494 -14.10 17.52 1.24
N ARG A 495 -13.63 17.36 2.48
CA ARG A 495 -14.31 17.88 3.68
C ARG A 495 -14.26 19.41 3.76
N LEU A 496 -13.16 20.03 3.31
CA LEU A 496 -12.99 21.48 3.28
C LEU A 496 -13.89 22.16 2.23
N VAL A 497 -14.11 21.53 1.07
CA VAL A 497 -14.94 22.09 -0.02
C VAL A 497 -16.44 21.83 0.17
N ASN A 498 -16.82 20.74 0.85
CA ASN A 498 -18.23 20.38 1.00
C ASN A 498 -18.55 19.89 2.44
N PRO A 499 -18.76 20.83 3.38
CA PRO A 499 -18.98 20.53 4.81
C PRO A 499 -20.29 19.76 5.08
N SER A 500 -21.28 19.86 4.19
CA SER A 500 -22.59 19.21 4.33
C SER A 500 -22.57 17.72 4.00
N ALA A 501 -21.50 17.20 3.38
CA ALA A 501 -21.32 15.78 3.11
C ALA A 501 -20.87 14.94 4.32
N ALA A 502 -20.61 15.58 5.47
CA ALA A 502 -20.27 14.92 6.74
C ALA A 502 -21.47 15.04 7.70
N GLY A 503 -22.17 13.93 7.95
CA GLY A 503 -23.34 13.86 8.83
C GLY A 503 -23.04 14.05 10.33
N GLU A 504 -22.38 15.15 10.72
CA GLU A 504 -22.08 15.50 12.13
C GLU A 504 -22.72 16.85 12.55
N PRO A 505 -22.99 17.05 13.87
CA PRO A 505 -23.81 18.14 14.38
C PRO A 505 -23.19 19.54 14.22
N ALA A 506 -24.05 20.53 14.01
CA ALA A 506 -23.69 21.89 13.57
C ALA A 506 -22.77 22.71 14.48
N GLN A 507 -22.57 22.31 15.75
CA GLN A 507 -21.87 23.14 16.73
C GLN A 507 -20.35 22.90 16.78
N LYS A 508 -19.88 21.69 16.44
CA LYS A 508 -18.44 21.41 16.20
C LYS A 508 -17.94 21.88 14.82
N LYS A 509 -18.85 22.35 13.95
CA LYS A 509 -18.52 22.85 12.60
C LYS A 509 -17.84 24.22 12.63
N ASN A 510 -18.06 25.03 13.65
CA ASN A 510 -17.60 26.42 13.66
C ASN A 510 -16.18 26.58 14.24
N ASP A 511 -15.83 25.83 15.28
CA ASP A 511 -14.55 26.03 15.98
C ASP A 511 -13.34 25.48 15.20
N VAL A 512 -13.48 24.34 14.54
CA VAL A 512 -12.39 23.75 13.71
C VAL A 512 -12.19 24.54 12.41
N VAL A 513 -13.25 25.16 11.90
CA VAL A 513 -13.20 25.99 10.68
C VAL A 513 -12.66 27.38 11.00
N ALA A 514 -12.99 27.96 12.16
CA ALA A 514 -12.48 29.27 12.61
C ALA A 514 -10.96 29.25 12.87
N ASP A 515 -10.45 28.22 13.55
CA ASP A 515 -9.00 28.09 13.84
C ASP A 515 -8.13 27.92 12.57
N LEU A 516 -8.69 27.33 11.50
CA LEU A 516 -8.02 27.16 10.21
C LEU A 516 -8.13 28.40 9.29
N LEU A 517 -9.11 29.26 9.53
CA LEU A 517 -9.35 30.50 8.78
C LEU A 517 -8.45 31.65 9.28
N ASP A 518 -8.14 31.70 10.58
CA ASP A 518 -7.35 32.79 11.19
C ASP A 518 -5.86 32.79 10.76
N GLN A 519 -5.35 31.68 10.22
CA GLN A 519 -3.97 31.56 9.73
C GLN A 519 -3.81 31.86 8.23
N ALA A 520 -4.89 32.17 7.50
CA ALA A 520 -4.92 32.17 6.04
C ALA A 520 -5.26 33.56 5.44
N ALA A 521 -4.27 34.45 5.33
CA ALA A 521 -4.41 35.72 4.62
C ALA A 521 -3.65 35.75 3.28
N VAL A 522 -4.37 36.06 2.18
CA VAL A 522 -3.92 36.57 0.84
C VAL A 522 -3.36 35.52 -0.17
N ALA A 523 -3.64 35.44 -1.49
CA ALA A 523 -4.46 36.16 -2.50
C ALA A 523 -4.95 35.20 -3.63
N SER A 524 -6.19 35.38 -4.10
CA SER A 524 -6.67 34.95 -5.42
C SER A 524 -7.15 36.19 -6.21
N SER A 525 -6.68 36.36 -7.44
CA SER A 525 -7.14 37.39 -8.38
C SER A 525 -8.36 36.86 -9.14
N ARG A 526 -9.43 37.67 -9.21
CA ARG A 526 -10.52 37.43 -10.15
C ARG A 526 -10.14 38.05 -11.50
N TYR A 527 -10.15 37.24 -12.55
CA TYR A 527 -9.95 37.74 -13.91
C TYR A 527 -11.30 38.13 -14.52
N ARG A 528 -11.42 39.33 -15.09
CA ARG A 528 -12.61 39.72 -15.85
C ARG A 528 -12.56 39.07 -17.22
N LEU A 529 -13.63 38.33 -17.55
CA LEU A 529 -13.85 37.82 -18.90
C LEU A 529 -14.71 38.84 -19.65
N THR A 530 -14.40 39.05 -20.93
CA THR A 530 -15.23 39.86 -21.83
C THR A 530 -16.24 38.94 -22.51
N GLU A 531 -17.52 39.30 -22.47
CA GLU A 531 -18.55 38.57 -23.21
C GLU A 531 -18.32 38.74 -24.72
N GLN A 532 -18.31 37.62 -25.45
CA GLN A 532 -18.02 37.59 -26.88
C GLN A 532 -18.36 36.23 -27.49
N ASP A 533 -18.58 36.24 -28.81
CA ASP A 533 -18.82 35.04 -29.60
C ASP A 533 -17.57 34.16 -29.63
N VAL A 534 -17.79 32.86 -29.58
CA VAL A 534 -16.72 31.86 -29.56
C VAL A 534 -16.85 30.97 -30.80
N ARG A 535 -15.75 30.82 -31.53
CA ARG A 535 -15.69 29.95 -32.71
C ARG A 535 -15.30 28.53 -32.31
N GLU A 536 -16.05 27.53 -32.76
CA GLU A 536 -15.64 26.13 -32.58
C GLU A 536 -14.50 25.76 -33.52
N VAL A 537 -13.46 25.12 -32.97
CA VAL A 537 -12.31 24.58 -33.71
C VAL A 537 -11.97 23.19 -33.18
N SER A 538 -11.54 22.29 -34.05
CA SER A 538 -10.98 21.00 -33.65
C SER A 538 -9.47 21.11 -33.41
N LEU A 539 -8.90 20.16 -32.66
CA LEU A 539 -7.45 20.05 -32.51
C LEU A 539 -6.74 19.86 -33.85
N GLU A 540 -7.40 19.28 -34.84
CA GLU A 540 -6.85 19.11 -36.19
C GLU A 540 -6.77 20.41 -36.98
N SER A 541 -7.68 21.36 -36.71
CA SER A 541 -7.81 22.61 -37.45
C SER A 541 -6.99 23.79 -36.87
N ILE A 542 -6.31 23.58 -35.74
CA ILE A 542 -5.44 24.60 -35.13
C ILE A 542 -4.15 24.77 -35.95
N GLY A 543 -3.85 26.00 -36.31
CA GLY A 543 -2.86 26.33 -37.35
C GLY A 543 -1.38 26.02 -37.03
N ARG A 544 -1.03 25.73 -35.77
CA ARG A 544 0.36 25.43 -35.37
C ARG A 544 0.48 23.98 -34.89
N VAL A 545 1.23 23.18 -35.65
CA VAL A 545 1.55 21.78 -35.30
C VAL A 545 2.97 21.72 -34.77
N ALA A 546 3.13 21.20 -33.55
CA ALA A 546 4.43 20.92 -32.96
C ALA A 546 4.96 19.57 -33.48
N SER A 547 6.23 19.55 -33.89
CA SER A 547 6.91 18.35 -34.41
C SER A 547 7.24 17.32 -33.32
N SER A 548 7.26 17.74 -32.05
CA SER A 548 7.58 16.88 -30.91
C SER A 548 6.89 17.33 -29.62
N LYS A 549 6.82 16.42 -28.63
CA LYS A 549 6.37 16.74 -27.27
C LYS A 549 7.16 17.90 -26.67
N GLN A 550 8.49 17.89 -26.85
CA GLN A 550 9.37 18.91 -26.30
C GLN A 550 9.05 20.28 -26.89
N GLU A 551 8.84 20.36 -28.21
CA GLU A 551 8.48 21.61 -28.87
C GLU A 551 7.13 22.16 -28.36
N MET A 552 6.13 21.30 -28.16
CA MET A 552 4.85 21.69 -27.57
C MET A 552 5.02 22.23 -26.13
N LEU A 553 5.89 21.60 -25.34
CA LEU A 553 6.17 21.99 -23.95
C LEU A 553 7.03 23.26 -23.81
N THR A 554 7.80 23.63 -24.83
CA THR A 554 8.60 24.88 -24.81
C THR A 554 7.97 26.01 -25.60
N SER A 555 6.90 25.75 -26.35
CA SER A 555 6.22 26.78 -27.11
C SER A 555 5.49 27.77 -26.21
N ASN A 556 5.56 29.05 -26.58
CA ASN A 556 4.76 30.14 -26.00
C ASN A 556 3.46 30.39 -26.79
N GLU A 557 3.22 29.61 -27.85
CA GLU A 557 2.04 29.71 -28.71
C GLU A 557 1.16 28.47 -28.54
N ASP A 558 -0.12 28.63 -28.79
CA ASP A 558 -1.06 27.51 -28.83
C ASP A 558 -0.66 26.56 -29.96
N CYS A 559 -0.55 25.27 -29.65
CA CYS A 559 -0.12 24.28 -30.63
C CYS A 559 -0.65 22.89 -30.33
N VAL A 560 -0.60 22.05 -31.36
CA VAL A 560 -1.05 20.67 -31.29
C VAL A 560 0.09 19.72 -31.64
N TRP A 561 0.26 18.70 -30.84
CA TRP A 561 1.21 17.61 -31.06
C TRP A 561 0.45 16.30 -31.24
N THR A 562 0.77 15.57 -32.30
CA THR A 562 0.27 14.20 -32.50
C THR A 562 1.27 13.24 -31.89
N ALA A 563 0.89 12.63 -30.76
CA ALA A 563 1.71 11.63 -30.08
C ALA A 563 1.72 10.30 -30.84
N PHE A 564 0.54 9.89 -31.31
CA PHE A 564 0.36 8.68 -32.10
C PHE A 564 -0.47 8.99 -33.34
N SER A 565 0.07 8.67 -34.51
CA SER A 565 -0.61 8.81 -35.81
C SER A 565 -1.74 7.79 -35.94
N PRO A 566 -2.78 8.05 -36.75
CA PRO A 566 -3.82 7.04 -36.98
C PRO A 566 -3.19 5.78 -37.58
N CYS A 567 -3.72 4.61 -37.20
CA CYS A 567 -3.29 3.34 -37.78
C CYS A 567 -4.45 2.37 -37.93
N ASN A 568 -4.40 1.56 -39.00
CA ASN A 568 -5.33 0.45 -39.17
C ASN A 568 -4.90 -0.71 -38.27
N VAL A 569 -5.81 -1.15 -37.41
CA VAL A 569 -5.65 -2.37 -36.62
C VAL A 569 -6.24 -3.52 -37.43
N GLU A 570 -5.38 -4.19 -38.20
CA GLU A 570 -5.76 -5.43 -38.88
C GLU A 570 -5.85 -6.55 -37.84
N ALA A 571 -7.04 -7.03 -37.58
CA ALA A 571 -7.23 -8.16 -36.69
C ALA A 571 -7.60 -9.40 -37.49
N GLU A 572 -6.79 -10.46 -37.37
CA GLU A 572 -7.17 -11.84 -37.71
C GLU A 572 -8.19 -12.40 -36.70
N LEU A 573 -9.12 -11.57 -36.23
CA LEU A 573 -10.15 -11.96 -35.30
C LEU A 573 -11.37 -12.40 -36.10
N THR A 574 -11.84 -13.63 -35.88
CA THR A 574 -13.18 -14.06 -36.32
C THR A 574 -14.06 -14.17 -35.07
N PRO A 575 -14.76 -13.09 -34.66
CA PRO A 575 -15.73 -13.14 -33.57
C PRO A 575 -16.72 -14.29 -33.76
N ARG A 576 -16.97 -15.05 -32.69
CA ARG A 576 -18.01 -16.07 -32.68
C ARG A 576 -19.27 -15.48 -32.06
N LEU A 577 -20.28 -15.24 -32.89
CA LEU A 577 -21.59 -14.79 -32.45
C LEU A 577 -22.49 -16.01 -32.17
N HIS A 578 -23.04 -16.04 -30.96
CA HIS A 578 -24.02 -17.03 -30.54
C HIS A 578 -25.32 -16.29 -30.19
N VAL A 579 -26.45 -16.71 -30.77
CA VAL A 579 -27.73 -16.02 -30.64
C VAL A 579 -28.69 -16.91 -29.85
N ALA A 580 -29.07 -16.49 -28.63
CA ALA A 580 -30.00 -17.25 -27.81
C ALA A 580 -31.39 -17.34 -28.46
N LYS A 581 -32.13 -18.40 -28.12
CA LYS A 581 -33.47 -18.63 -28.63
C LYS A 581 -34.40 -17.47 -28.23
N GLY A 582 -35.04 -16.84 -29.22
CA GLY A 582 -35.97 -15.73 -29.02
C GLY A 582 -35.39 -14.33 -29.25
N VAL A 583 -34.07 -14.22 -29.42
CA VAL A 583 -33.40 -12.96 -29.78
C VAL A 583 -33.68 -12.61 -31.24
N VAL A 584 -34.13 -11.38 -31.50
CA VAL A 584 -34.53 -10.93 -32.84
C VAL A 584 -33.48 -10.07 -33.56
N ASN A 585 -32.55 -9.45 -32.82
CA ASN A 585 -31.56 -8.51 -33.37
C ASN A 585 -30.24 -9.18 -33.82
N GLY A 586 -30.19 -10.52 -33.86
CA GLY A 586 -28.96 -11.28 -34.14
C GLY A 586 -28.32 -10.97 -35.50
N ASP A 587 -29.13 -10.88 -36.56
CA ASP A 587 -28.64 -10.61 -37.92
C ASP A 587 -28.06 -9.20 -38.09
N GLU A 588 -28.60 -8.23 -37.36
CA GLU A 588 -28.06 -6.87 -37.34
C GLU A 588 -26.69 -6.83 -36.68
N PHE A 589 -26.55 -7.46 -35.51
CA PHE A 589 -25.26 -7.50 -34.83
C PHE A 589 -24.23 -8.36 -35.57
N ALA A 590 -24.65 -9.43 -36.24
CA ALA A 590 -23.79 -10.20 -37.13
C ALA A 590 -23.22 -9.34 -38.27
N ARG A 591 -24.01 -8.42 -38.82
CA ARG A 591 -23.52 -7.43 -39.82
C ARG A 591 -22.52 -6.46 -39.21
N MET A 592 -22.76 -5.97 -37.98
CA MET A 592 -21.83 -5.08 -37.28
C MET A 592 -20.50 -5.77 -36.94
N LEU A 593 -20.53 -7.04 -36.57
CA LEU A 593 -19.34 -7.85 -36.27
C LEU A 593 -18.52 -8.23 -37.52
N LYS A 594 -19.10 -8.18 -38.73
CA LYS A 594 -18.45 -8.58 -39.99
C LYS A 594 -17.37 -7.60 -40.51
N GLY A 595 -16.78 -6.77 -39.66
CA GLY A 595 -15.79 -5.76 -40.06
C GLY A 595 -14.79 -5.36 -38.98
N VAL A 596 -14.13 -6.32 -38.30
CA VAL A 596 -13.20 -6.02 -37.20
C VAL A 596 -11.73 -5.77 -37.61
N PRO A 597 -11.45 -5.08 -38.73
CA PRO A 597 -10.39 -4.07 -38.71
C PRO A 597 -11.01 -2.70 -38.38
N TYR A 598 -10.35 -1.95 -37.51
CA TYR A 598 -10.75 -0.59 -37.20
C TYR A 598 -9.58 0.37 -37.35
N GLU A 599 -9.87 1.61 -37.70
CA GLU A 599 -8.89 2.67 -37.67
C GLU A 599 -8.79 3.19 -36.24
N ALA A 600 -7.64 2.99 -35.61
CA ALA A 600 -7.36 3.60 -34.32
C ALA A 600 -7.20 5.11 -34.54
N ALA A 601 -8.03 5.90 -33.84
CA ALA A 601 -7.94 7.35 -33.90
C ALA A 601 -6.56 7.80 -33.38
N PRO A 602 -5.97 8.88 -33.95
CA PRO A 602 -4.71 9.39 -33.47
C PRO A 602 -4.84 9.84 -32.01
N LEU A 603 -3.74 9.85 -31.26
CA LEU A 603 -3.70 10.52 -29.97
C LEU A 603 -3.05 11.90 -30.14
N ARG A 604 -3.87 12.96 -30.07
CA ARG A 604 -3.45 14.35 -30.26
C ARG A 604 -3.61 15.13 -28.97
N PHE A 605 -2.62 15.95 -28.65
CA PHE A 605 -2.62 16.85 -27.51
C PHE A 605 -2.54 18.30 -28.00
N GLY A 606 -3.46 19.14 -27.53
CA GLY A 606 -3.38 20.58 -27.71
C GLY A 606 -2.93 21.24 -26.41
N ARG A 607 -1.94 22.12 -26.48
CA ARG A 607 -1.56 23.01 -25.38
C ARG A 607 -2.06 24.42 -25.68
N PHE A 608 -2.88 24.95 -24.78
CA PHE A 608 -3.50 26.26 -24.92
C PHE A 608 -3.12 27.16 -23.77
N HIS A 609 -2.52 28.29 -24.08
CA HIS A 609 -2.14 29.30 -23.12
C HIS A 609 -3.34 30.18 -22.80
N ASN A 610 -3.40 30.64 -21.54
CA ASN A 610 -4.37 31.64 -21.11
C ASN A 610 -5.83 31.24 -21.42
N CYS A 611 -6.16 29.97 -21.21
CA CYS A 611 -7.46 29.39 -21.57
C CYS A 611 -8.38 29.25 -20.36
N VAL A 612 -9.67 29.10 -20.64
CA VAL A 612 -10.74 28.94 -19.64
C VAL A 612 -11.39 27.58 -19.79
N ALA A 613 -11.52 26.82 -18.71
CA ALA A 613 -12.16 25.51 -18.74
C ALA A 613 -12.88 25.20 -17.42
N HIS A 614 -13.84 24.28 -17.47
CA HIS A 614 -14.55 23.76 -16.31
C HIS A 614 -14.04 22.35 -15.94
N PRO A 615 -13.83 22.02 -14.67
CA PRO A 615 -13.13 20.78 -14.26
C PRO A 615 -13.90 19.44 -14.48
N ILE A 616 -15.08 19.48 -15.08
CA ILE A 616 -15.91 18.28 -15.40
C ILE A 616 -16.39 18.31 -16.83
N ALA A 617 -17.06 19.39 -17.23
CA ALA A 617 -17.47 19.60 -18.61
C ALA A 617 -16.26 19.77 -19.55
N VAL A 618 -15.10 20.16 -19.01
CA VAL A 618 -13.90 20.62 -19.72
C VAL A 618 -14.20 21.88 -20.51
N ALA A 619 -14.93 21.76 -21.63
CA ALA A 619 -15.45 22.88 -22.43
C ALA A 619 -14.45 24.06 -22.49
N LEU A 620 -13.27 23.77 -23.07
CA LEU A 620 -12.11 24.65 -23.05
C LEU A 620 -12.27 25.76 -24.09
N VAL A 621 -12.15 27.00 -23.64
CA VAL A 621 -12.15 28.22 -24.45
C VAL A 621 -10.73 28.80 -24.45
N THR A 622 -10.12 28.98 -25.61
CA THR A 622 -8.77 29.54 -25.77
C THR A 622 -8.78 31.06 -25.60
N GLN A 623 -7.61 31.66 -25.45
CA GLN A 623 -7.45 33.12 -25.43
C GLN A 623 -7.86 33.82 -26.73
N ASN A 624 -7.97 33.08 -27.83
CA ASN A 624 -8.37 33.59 -29.15
C ASN A 624 -9.88 33.41 -29.40
N ASN A 625 -10.67 33.22 -28.34
CA ASN A 625 -12.13 33.01 -28.41
C ASN A 625 -12.51 31.82 -29.27
N GLN A 626 -11.80 30.71 -29.09
CA GLN A 626 -12.11 29.45 -29.75
C GLN A 626 -12.50 28.41 -28.71
N VAL A 627 -13.55 27.62 -28.97
CA VAL A 627 -13.89 26.47 -28.15
C VAL A 627 -13.37 25.20 -28.82
N ILE A 628 -12.67 24.37 -28.04
CA ILE A 628 -12.10 23.11 -28.56
C ILE A 628 -13.19 22.05 -28.63
N ALA A 629 -13.56 21.64 -29.85
CA ALA A 629 -14.67 20.72 -30.13
C ALA A 629 -14.58 19.40 -29.35
N GLU A 630 -13.38 18.83 -29.23
CA GLU A 630 -13.12 17.58 -28.53
C GLU A 630 -13.45 17.66 -27.03
N THR A 631 -13.37 18.85 -26.44
CA THR A 631 -13.72 19.09 -25.03
C THR A 631 -15.22 19.29 -24.81
N MET A 632 -16.00 19.52 -25.89
CA MET A 632 -17.45 19.81 -25.84
C MET A 632 -18.32 18.57 -26.02
N ARG A 633 -17.82 17.51 -26.66
CA ARG A 633 -18.61 16.32 -27.01
C ARG A 633 -19.34 15.70 -25.82
N ILE A 634 -18.61 15.39 -24.75
CA ILE A 634 -19.19 14.75 -23.56
C ILE A 634 -20.05 15.74 -22.77
N TYR A 635 -19.70 17.03 -22.77
CA TYR A 635 -20.57 18.06 -22.20
C TYR A 635 -21.95 18.08 -22.89
N ARG A 636 -21.99 18.17 -24.23
CA ARG A 636 -23.22 18.15 -25.04
C ARG A 636 -24.05 16.89 -24.81
N TYR A 637 -23.38 15.74 -24.66
CA TYR A 637 -24.06 14.47 -24.36
C TYR A 637 -24.85 14.48 -23.04
N PHE A 638 -24.36 15.18 -22.01
CA PHE A 638 -25.02 15.27 -20.70
C PHE A 638 -25.89 16.53 -20.51
N ARG A 639 -25.82 17.51 -21.42
CA ARG A 639 -26.72 18.68 -21.45
C ARG A 639 -28.16 18.22 -21.76
N PRO A 640 -29.22 18.71 -21.06
CA PRO A 640 -29.29 19.70 -19.99
C PRO A 640 -29.37 19.11 -18.56
N ARG A 641 -28.98 17.85 -18.33
CA ARG A 641 -29.40 17.09 -17.13
C ARG A 641 -28.90 17.66 -15.80
N ASP A 642 -27.66 18.16 -15.71
CA ASP A 642 -27.11 18.63 -14.41
C ASP A 642 -25.92 19.62 -14.50
N ILE A 643 -25.55 20.13 -15.68
CA ILE A 643 -24.45 21.12 -15.79
C ILE A 643 -24.88 22.18 -16.80
N ASP A 644 -25.22 23.36 -16.27
CA ASP A 644 -25.39 24.59 -17.03
C ASP A 644 -24.12 25.43 -16.89
N LEU A 645 -23.34 25.60 -17.95
CA LEU A 645 -22.07 26.32 -17.86
C LEU A 645 -22.36 27.82 -17.80
N GLN A 646 -22.13 28.44 -16.63
CA GLN A 646 -22.35 29.89 -16.48
C GLN A 646 -21.38 30.74 -17.32
N TYR A 647 -20.29 30.16 -17.80
CA TYR A 647 -19.30 30.85 -18.61
C TYR A 647 -19.44 30.62 -20.10
N LEU A 648 -20.16 29.59 -20.55
CA LEU A 648 -20.28 29.25 -21.97
C LEU A 648 -21.71 28.82 -22.25
N VAL A 649 -22.45 29.65 -22.98
CA VAL A 649 -23.82 29.36 -23.41
C VAL A 649 -23.81 28.99 -24.88
N GLU A 650 -24.67 28.06 -25.27
CA GLU A 650 -24.84 27.64 -26.66
C GLU A 650 -26.32 27.73 -27.00
N ASP A 651 -26.66 28.61 -27.92
CA ASP A 651 -28.00 28.89 -28.44
C ASP A 651 -28.04 28.75 -29.98
N ASP A 652 -29.15 29.17 -30.60
CA ASP A 652 -29.35 29.04 -32.05
C ASP A 652 -28.35 29.86 -32.89
N ALA A 653 -27.67 30.84 -32.30
CA ALA A 653 -26.66 31.67 -32.96
C ALA A 653 -25.22 31.12 -32.79
N GLY A 654 -25.00 30.17 -31.88
CA GLY A 654 -23.71 29.53 -31.65
C GLY A 654 -23.29 29.51 -30.17
N ALA A 655 -21.99 29.35 -29.93
CA ALA A 655 -21.43 29.35 -28.58
C ALA A 655 -20.92 30.75 -28.20
N HIS A 656 -21.33 31.23 -27.02
CA HIS A 656 -21.04 32.57 -26.51
C HIS A 656 -20.43 32.49 -25.11
N LEU A 657 -19.33 33.20 -24.88
CA LEU A 657 -18.72 33.32 -23.55
C LEU A 657 -19.56 34.31 -22.71
N LYS A 658 -20.11 33.85 -21.58
CA LYS A 658 -21.10 34.58 -20.75
C LYS A 658 -20.62 34.96 -19.34
N ALA A 659 -19.52 34.39 -18.86
CA ALA A 659 -19.07 34.68 -17.49
C ALA A 659 -18.50 36.09 -17.36
N LYS A 660 -18.79 36.76 -16.24
CA LYS A 660 -18.18 38.06 -15.89
C LYS A 660 -16.78 37.91 -15.27
N THR A 661 -16.51 36.78 -14.63
CA THR A 661 -15.22 36.49 -13.98
C THR A 661 -14.85 35.02 -14.02
N ALA A 662 -13.56 34.71 -14.11
CA ALA A 662 -12.99 33.38 -13.89
C ALA A 662 -12.00 33.39 -12.71
N THR A 663 -11.85 32.23 -12.06
CA THR A 663 -10.82 32.04 -11.02
C THR A 663 -9.49 31.72 -11.71
N GLU A 664 -8.45 32.49 -11.40
CA GLU A 664 -7.14 32.34 -12.03
C GLU A 664 -6.29 31.26 -11.36
N ILE A 665 -5.73 30.37 -12.17
CA ILE A 665 -4.82 29.28 -11.82
C ILE A 665 -3.53 29.48 -12.60
N ASP A 666 -2.52 30.03 -11.93
CA ASP A 666 -1.18 30.24 -12.49
C ASP A 666 -0.36 28.93 -12.48
N ALA A 667 -0.80 27.95 -13.28
CA ALA A 667 -0.13 26.67 -13.46
C ALA A 667 -0.30 26.14 -14.89
N ASP A 668 0.70 25.39 -15.36
CA ASP A 668 0.57 24.51 -16.52
C ASP A 668 -0.12 23.23 -16.08
N VAL A 669 -1.21 22.88 -16.74
CA VAL A 669 -2.06 21.77 -16.31
C VAL A 669 -2.36 20.80 -17.45
N ILE A 670 -2.71 19.55 -17.11
CA ILE A 670 -3.39 18.61 -17.99
C ILE A 670 -4.79 18.33 -17.44
N ILE A 671 -5.80 18.35 -18.31
CA ILE A 671 -7.19 18.05 -17.96
C ILE A 671 -7.57 16.72 -18.63
N PRO A 672 -7.32 15.57 -17.98
CA PRO A 672 -7.37 14.28 -18.65
C PRO A 672 -8.77 13.65 -18.66
N MET A 673 -9.72 14.16 -17.86
CA MET A 673 -10.95 13.46 -17.55
C MET A 673 -12.19 14.29 -17.89
N HIS A 674 -13.10 13.70 -18.66
CA HIS A 674 -14.43 14.23 -18.92
C HIS A 674 -15.46 13.77 -17.89
N ARG A 675 -16.73 14.18 -18.06
CA ARG A 675 -17.83 13.85 -17.14
C ARG A 675 -18.14 12.36 -16.96
N SER A 676 -17.98 11.53 -17.99
CA SER A 676 -18.21 10.09 -17.86
C SER A 676 -17.11 9.45 -17.00
N GLN A 677 -17.44 9.08 -15.76
CA GLN A 677 -16.49 8.47 -14.80
C GLN A 677 -16.52 6.94 -14.85
N ALA A 678 -16.94 6.36 -15.98
CA ALA A 678 -16.98 4.91 -16.12
C ALA A 678 -15.56 4.34 -16.13
N PHE A 679 -15.39 3.16 -15.54
CA PHE A 679 -14.07 2.52 -15.39
C PHE A 679 -13.33 2.35 -16.73
N GLY A 680 -14.04 2.00 -17.81
CA GLY A 680 -13.44 1.88 -19.15
C GLY A 680 -12.81 3.18 -19.66
N HIS A 681 -13.50 4.31 -19.54
CA HIS A 681 -12.95 5.61 -19.94
C HIS A 681 -11.73 6.00 -19.12
N VAL A 682 -11.66 5.61 -17.85
CA VAL A 682 -10.44 5.86 -17.07
C VAL A 682 -9.27 5.03 -17.60
N VAL A 683 -9.50 3.75 -17.92
CA VAL A 683 -8.46 2.86 -18.46
C VAL A 683 -7.98 3.32 -19.83
N PHE A 684 -8.88 3.62 -20.76
CA PHE A 684 -8.51 3.89 -22.15
C PHE A 684 -8.35 5.37 -22.50
N ASP A 685 -9.05 6.27 -21.81
CA ASP A 685 -8.99 7.70 -22.12
C ASP A 685 -8.04 8.41 -21.13
N VAL A 686 -8.14 8.17 -19.82
CA VAL A 686 -7.39 8.94 -18.80
C VAL A 686 -5.94 8.46 -18.63
N ILE A 687 -5.71 7.16 -18.41
CA ILE A 687 -4.35 6.64 -18.13
C ILE A 687 -3.36 6.96 -19.27
N PRO A 688 -3.65 6.69 -20.55
CA PRO A 688 -2.70 6.94 -21.63
C PRO A 688 -2.29 8.41 -21.75
N GLN A 689 -3.23 9.34 -21.52
CA GLN A 689 -2.93 10.77 -21.50
C GLN A 689 -1.91 11.12 -20.41
N LEU A 690 -2.09 10.59 -19.20
CA LEU A 690 -1.18 10.85 -18.10
C LEU A 690 0.18 10.20 -18.30
N LEU A 691 0.22 9.00 -18.88
CA LEU A 691 1.48 8.32 -19.18
C LEU A 691 2.30 9.05 -20.25
N ALA A 692 1.67 9.67 -21.24
CA ALA A 692 2.36 10.48 -22.26
C ALA A 692 3.13 11.67 -21.67
N PHE A 693 2.68 12.18 -20.51
CA PHE A 693 3.29 13.30 -19.77
C PHE A 693 3.81 12.89 -18.39
N ARG A 694 4.13 11.61 -18.19
CA ARG A 694 4.45 11.06 -16.86
C ARG A 694 5.61 11.79 -16.21
N ASP A 695 6.68 12.05 -16.95
CA ASP A 695 7.90 12.67 -16.42
C ASP A 695 7.67 14.14 -16.06
N GLU A 696 6.88 14.86 -16.85
CA GLU A 696 6.51 16.25 -16.58
C GLU A 696 5.60 16.36 -15.34
N ILE A 697 4.71 15.39 -15.15
CA ILE A 697 3.81 15.32 -13.99
C ILE A 697 4.61 14.97 -12.73
N ILE A 698 5.49 13.97 -12.79
CA ILE A 698 6.33 13.56 -11.65
C ILE A 698 7.34 14.64 -11.27
N ALA A 699 7.88 15.37 -12.27
CA ALA A 699 8.74 16.52 -12.02
C ALA A 699 7.97 17.78 -11.57
N GLU A 700 6.64 17.68 -11.37
CA GLU A 700 5.74 18.77 -10.98
C GLU A 700 5.71 19.98 -11.93
N ARG A 701 6.23 19.83 -13.15
CA ARG A 701 6.17 20.84 -14.22
C ARG A 701 4.78 20.93 -14.85
N LEU A 702 3.99 19.86 -14.73
CA LEU A 702 2.62 19.77 -15.23
C LEU A 702 1.70 19.22 -14.14
N ARG A 703 0.59 19.91 -13.85
CA ARG A 703 -0.35 19.51 -12.80
C ARG A 703 -1.59 18.83 -13.38
N VAL A 704 -2.10 17.79 -12.72
CA VAL A 704 -3.30 17.07 -13.19
C VAL A 704 -4.56 17.65 -12.59
N VAL A 705 -5.48 18.17 -13.42
CA VAL A 705 -6.77 18.69 -12.95
C VAL A 705 -7.75 17.54 -12.72
N LEU A 706 -8.29 17.47 -11.50
CA LEU A 706 -9.40 16.58 -11.12
C LEU A 706 -10.51 17.42 -10.49
N SER A 707 -11.75 16.93 -10.55
CA SER A 707 -12.89 17.60 -9.89
C SER A 707 -13.17 17.04 -8.50
N THR A 708 -13.88 17.81 -7.67
CA THR A 708 -14.45 17.32 -6.39
C THR A 708 -15.45 16.17 -6.56
N LYS A 709 -16.00 15.98 -7.76
CA LYS A 709 -16.86 14.83 -8.11
C LYS A 709 -16.07 13.60 -8.58
N ALA A 710 -14.74 13.68 -8.79
CA ALA A 710 -13.94 12.52 -9.17
C ALA A 710 -14.13 11.37 -8.17
N PRO A 711 -14.27 10.10 -8.60
CA PRO A 711 -14.59 9.03 -7.69
C PRO A 711 -13.37 8.67 -6.82
N LYS A 712 -13.62 8.25 -5.58
CA LYS A 712 -12.55 7.91 -4.61
C LYS A 712 -11.61 6.81 -5.12
N TRP A 713 -12.10 5.90 -5.96
CA TRP A 713 -11.31 4.80 -6.51
C TRP A 713 -10.33 5.25 -7.59
N LEU A 714 -10.62 6.35 -8.31
CA LEU A 714 -9.75 6.87 -9.37
C LEU A 714 -8.36 7.21 -8.83
N ILE A 715 -8.30 7.91 -7.70
CA ILE A 715 -7.03 8.31 -7.09
C ILE A 715 -6.21 7.09 -6.66
N LYS A 716 -6.88 6.03 -6.16
CA LYS A 716 -6.19 4.78 -5.82
C LYS A 716 -5.59 4.13 -7.06
N MET A 717 -6.37 4.08 -8.13
CA MET A 717 -5.94 3.54 -9.41
C MET A 717 -4.77 4.34 -10.00
N LEU A 718 -4.83 5.67 -10.02
CA LEU A 718 -3.74 6.53 -10.51
C LEU A 718 -2.44 6.37 -9.70
N SER A 719 -2.51 6.03 -8.41
CA SER A 719 -1.32 5.78 -7.59
C SER A 719 -0.55 4.51 -8.00
N VAL A 720 -1.21 3.52 -8.60
CA VAL A 720 -0.55 2.33 -9.18
C VAL A 720 0.39 2.73 -10.31
N TRP A 721 0.03 3.78 -11.06
CA TRP A 721 0.82 4.34 -12.17
C TRP A 721 1.90 5.34 -11.73
N GLY A 722 2.05 5.56 -10.42
CA GLY A 722 3.02 6.50 -9.85
C GLY A 722 2.52 7.95 -9.78
N PHE A 723 1.23 8.20 -10.00
CA PHE A 723 0.64 9.54 -9.84
C PHE A 723 0.12 9.74 -8.42
N LEU A 724 0.70 10.72 -7.73
CA LEU A 724 0.55 10.97 -6.31
C LEU A 724 -0.29 12.24 -6.09
N PRO A 725 -1.00 12.43 -4.97
CA PRO A 725 -1.91 13.57 -4.88
C PRO A 725 -1.30 14.94 -4.88
N HIS A 726 -0.02 15.01 -4.59
CA HIS A 726 0.71 16.23 -4.73
C HIS A 726 0.91 16.63 -6.19
N HIS A 727 0.66 15.76 -7.18
CA HIS A 727 0.58 16.11 -8.61
C HIS A 727 -0.81 16.68 -9.01
N PHE A 728 -1.82 16.60 -8.14
CA PHE A 728 -3.20 16.91 -8.50
C PHE A 728 -3.61 18.32 -8.10
N LEU A 729 -4.44 18.95 -8.93
CA LEU A 729 -5.22 20.16 -8.64
C LEU A 729 -6.69 19.76 -8.59
N ILE A 730 -7.25 19.72 -7.38
CA ILE A 730 -8.64 19.31 -7.17
C ILE A 730 -9.51 20.56 -7.14
N LEU A 731 -10.27 20.76 -8.21
CA LEU A 731 -11.11 21.93 -8.41
C LEU A 731 -12.56 21.63 -8.07
N ASP A 732 -13.26 22.61 -7.50
CA ASP A 732 -14.66 22.46 -7.19
C ASP A 732 -15.50 22.38 -8.47
N ALA A 733 -16.46 21.46 -8.46
CA ALA A 733 -17.42 21.22 -9.53
C ALA A 733 -18.87 21.25 -9.05
N ALA A 734 -19.11 21.74 -7.82
CA ALA A 734 -20.45 22.13 -7.38
C ALA A 734 -20.89 23.44 -8.02
N ASN A 735 -19.95 24.34 -8.30
CA ASN A 735 -20.22 25.59 -9.00
C ASN A 735 -19.92 25.48 -10.50
N THR A 736 -20.80 26.06 -11.29
CA THR A 736 -20.76 26.25 -12.75
C THR A 736 -19.69 27.26 -13.21
N ALA A 737 -18.76 27.61 -12.31
CA ALA A 737 -17.76 28.65 -12.47
C ALA A 737 -16.57 28.19 -13.34
N ALA A 738 -16.06 29.13 -14.13
CA ALA A 738 -14.91 28.93 -15.00
C ALA A 738 -13.57 29.11 -14.26
N TYR A 739 -12.57 28.32 -14.62
CA TYR A 739 -11.18 28.50 -14.20
C TYR A 739 -10.34 28.92 -15.40
N ARG A 740 -9.50 29.93 -15.21
CA ARG A 740 -8.53 30.41 -16.20
C ARG A 740 -7.16 29.85 -15.86
N PHE A 741 -6.50 29.17 -16.78
CA PHE A 741 -5.20 28.52 -16.58
C PHE A 741 -4.08 29.26 -17.32
N ARG A 742 -2.86 29.26 -16.78
CA ARG A 742 -1.67 29.74 -17.50
C ARG A 742 -1.48 28.97 -18.80
N SER A 743 -1.52 27.64 -18.75
CA SER A 743 -1.77 26.81 -19.92
C SER A 743 -2.47 25.51 -19.54
N ALA A 744 -3.24 24.94 -20.46
CA ALA A 744 -3.87 23.64 -20.29
C ALA A 744 -3.60 22.73 -21.49
N ILE A 745 -3.22 21.50 -21.19
CA ILE A 745 -3.12 20.38 -22.13
C ILE A 745 -4.43 19.60 -22.09
N VAL A 746 -5.05 19.45 -23.25
CA VAL A 746 -6.23 18.59 -23.49
C VAL A 746 -5.96 17.67 -24.68
N SER A 747 -6.67 16.56 -24.76
CA SER A 747 -6.52 15.62 -25.87
C SER A 747 -7.84 15.26 -26.51
N ASN A 748 -7.77 14.70 -27.71
CA ASN A 748 -8.94 14.12 -28.37
C ASN A 748 -9.44 12.84 -27.67
N ALA A 749 -8.74 12.26 -26.69
CA ALA A 749 -9.26 11.17 -25.86
C ALA A 749 -10.47 11.62 -25.02
N LEU A 750 -10.63 12.93 -24.77
CA LEU A 750 -11.81 13.51 -24.11
C LEU A 750 -13.12 13.27 -24.88
N THR A 751 -13.04 12.84 -26.14
CA THR A 751 -14.18 12.45 -26.96
C THR A 751 -14.70 11.05 -26.65
N THR A 752 -13.99 10.25 -25.84
CA THR A 752 -14.16 8.80 -25.58
C THR A 752 -13.82 7.85 -26.73
N PHE A 753 -13.40 8.37 -27.89
CA PHE A 753 -13.09 7.50 -29.04
C PHE A 753 -11.95 6.53 -28.77
N THR A 754 -10.99 6.88 -27.92
CA THR A 754 -9.89 5.99 -27.51
C THR A 754 -10.35 4.76 -26.73
N THR A 755 -11.50 4.82 -26.04
CA THR A 755 -12.14 3.65 -25.43
C THR A 755 -12.74 2.73 -26.49
N PHE A 756 -13.39 3.31 -27.50
CA PHE A 756 -14.10 2.54 -28.52
C PHE A 756 -13.19 2.06 -29.65
N PHE A 757 -12.07 2.72 -29.88
CA PHE A 757 -11.08 2.44 -30.92
C PHE A 757 -9.66 2.52 -30.30
N PRO A 758 -9.29 1.56 -29.43
CA PRO A 758 -8.05 1.63 -28.69
C PRO A 758 -6.83 1.59 -29.62
N HIS A 759 -5.82 2.41 -29.32
CA HIS A 759 -4.62 2.53 -30.16
C HIS A 759 -3.54 1.50 -29.71
N PRO A 760 -2.84 0.82 -30.64
CA PRO A 760 -1.76 -0.10 -30.28
C PRO A 760 -0.66 0.55 -29.43
N GLU A 761 -0.19 1.73 -29.84
CA GLU A 761 0.81 2.50 -29.08
C GLU A 761 0.35 2.91 -27.68
N THR A 762 -0.94 3.15 -27.43
CA THR A 762 -1.41 3.45 -26.06
C THR A 762 -1.42 2.19 -25.21
N ALA A 763 -1.78 1.04 -25.77
CA ALA A 763 -1.70 -0.26 -25.11
C ALA A 763 -0.25 -0.65 -24.78
N ASP A 764 0.67 -0.40 -25.71
CA ASP A 764 2.09 -0.65 -25.53
C ASP A 764 2.72 0.32 -24.50
N LEU A 765 2.36 1.61 -24.54
CA LEU A 765 2.76 2.58 -23.52
C LEU A 765 2.32 2.14 -22.12
N MET A 766 1.08 1.68 -21.97
CA MET A 766 0.58 1.14 -20.70
C MET A 766 1.35 -0.12 -20.27
N SER A 767 1.63 -1.03 -21.20
CA SER A 767 2.34 -2.28 -20.92
C SER A 767 3.79 -2.04 -20.48
N ARG A 768 4.52 -1.14 -21.16
CA ARG A 768 5.92 -0.80 -20.84
C ARG A 768 6.08 0.01 -19.56
N THR A 769 5.08 0.83 -19.21
CA THR A 769 5.14 1.70 -18.02
C THR A 769 4.72 0.99 -16.73
N LEU A 770 4.09 -0.18 -16.84
CA LEU A 770 3.77 -1.01 -15.69
C LEU A 770 5.06 -1.60 -15.09
N VAL A 771 5.73 -0.83 -14.22
CA VAL A 771 6.95 -1.25 -13.51
C VAL A 771 6.60 -2.39 -12.56
N SER A 772 7.01 -3.60 -12.95
CA SER A 772 6.76 -4.91 -12.33
C SER A 772 5.28 -5.25 -12.13
N PRO A 773 4.82 -6.45 -12.54
CA PRO A 773 3.51 -6.92 -12.11
C PRO A 773 3.44 -6.87 -10.57
N PRO A 774 2.32 -6.43 -9.98
CA PRO A 774 2.12 -6.49 -8.55
C PRO A 774 2.48 -7.90 -8.03
N THR A 775 3.09 -7.92 -6.86
CA THR A 775 3.68 -9.11 -6.28
C THR A 775 2.62 -10.16 -5.99
N VAL A 776 2.74 -11.26 -6.72
CA VAL A 776 2.07 -12.56 -6.59
C VAL A 776 1.36 -12.73 -5.24
N GLN A 777 0.08 -12.38 -5.20
CA GLN A 777 -0.86 -13.32 -4.61
C GLN A 777 -1.04 -14.38 -5.69
N ASP A 778 -0.72 -15.65 -5.40
CA ASP A 778 -1.15 -16.75 -6.25
C ASP A 778 -2.67 -16.63 -6.41
N TYR A 779 -3.12 -16.08 -7.54
CA TYR A 779 -4.50 -16.16 -7.97
C TYR A 779 -4.57 -17.38 -8.89
N PRO A 780 -4.78 -18.61 -8.37
CA PRO A 780 -4.80 -19.84 -9.18
C PRO A 780 -5.98 -19.91 -10.17
N ALA A 781 -6.83 -18.87 -10.22
CA ALA A 781 -8.06 -18.85 -11.00
C ALA A 781 -7.77 -18.49 -12.46
N ARG A 782 -7.48 -19.51 -13.26
CA ARG A 782 -7.36 -19.41 -14.73
C ARG A 782 -8.71 -19.17 -15.43
N ARG A 783 -9.84 -19.34 -14.74
CA ARG A 783 -11.19 -19.15 -15.29
C ARG A 783 -11.97 -18.23 -14.37
N ILE A 784 -12.40 -17.08 -14.88
CA ILE A 784 -13.06 -16.05 -14.06
C ILE A 784 -14.41 -15.65 -14.64
N TYR A 785 -15.39 -15.47 -13.75
CA TYR A 785 -16.68 -14.89 -14.08
C TYR A 785 -16.79 -13.50 -13.44
N LEU A 786 -17.01 -12.48 -14.27
CA LEU A 786 -17.18 -11.09 -13.86
C LEU A 786 -18.61 -10.91 -13.33
N GLY A 787 -18.80 -11.22 -12.05
CA GLY A 787 -20.04 -11.00 -11.33
C GLY A 787 -20.33 -9.51 -11.15
N ARG A 788 -21.62 -9.18 -11.03
CA ARG A 788 -22.09 -7.84 -10.68
C ARG A 788 -22.74 -7.89 -9.30
N SER A 789 -22.29 -7.07 -8.36
CA SER A 789 -22.99 -6.88 -7.09
C SER A 789 -23.90 -5.66 -7.17
N SER A 790 -25.14 -5.80 -6.71
CA SER A 790 -26.08 -4.67 -6.59
C SER A 790 -25.59 -3.61 -5.60
N ALA A 791 -24.70 -3.97 -4.67
CA ALA A 791 -24.11 -3.04 -3.71
C ALA A 791 -22.98 -2.16 -4.30
N THR A 792 -22.38 -2.56 -5.43
CA THR A 792 -21.22 -1.88 -6.03
C THR A 792 -21.49 -1.35 -7.44
N ALA A 793 -22.57 -1.79 -8.10
CA ALA A 793 -22.93 -1.39 -9.45
C ALA A 793 -23.79 -0.11 -9.49
N ASN A 794 -23.25 0.94 -10.11
CA ASN A 794 -23.99 2.17 -10.45
C ASN A 794 -24.88 2.03 -11.72
N SER A 795 -25.34 0.82 -12.06
CA SER A 795 -26.19 0.58 -13.24
C SER A 795 -27.32 -0.38 -12.92
N GLY A 796 -28.55 -0.08 -13.35
CA GLY A 796 -29.72 -0.96 -13.19
C GLY A 796 -29.74 -2.19 -14.11
N ARG A 797 -28.57 -2.68 -14.52
CA ARG A 797 -28.42 -3.80 -15.46
C ARG A 797 -28.19 -5.09 -14.72
N THR A 798 -29.07 -6.07 -14.95
CA THR A 798 -29.07 -7.34 -14.19
C THR A 798 -29.33 -8.53 -15.11
N ILE A 799 -28.66 -9.65 -14.84
CA ILE A 799 -29.04 -10.94 -15.42
C ILE A 799 -30.05 -11.59 -14.45
N THR A 800 -31.27 -11.83 -14.92
CA THR A 800 -32.38 -12.32 -14.07
C THR A 800 -32.13 -13.72 -13.51
N ASN A 801 -31.46 -14.58 -14.28
CA ASN A 801 -31.06 -15.93 -13.88
C ASN A 801 -29.54 -16.04 -13.57
N GLU A 802 -28.91 -14.98 -13.07
CA GLU A 802 -27.46 -14.99 -12.81
C GLU A 802 -27.04 -16.07 -11.80
N ALA A 803 -27.91 -16.39 -10.83
CA ALA A 803 -27.64 -17.45 -9.86
C ALA A 803 -27.47 -18.83 -10.52
N GLU A 804 -28.30 -19.13 -11.53
CA GLU A 804 -28.22 -20.36 -12.33
C GLU A 804 -26.91 -20.39 -13.14
N LEU A 805 -26.60 -19.28 -13.82
CA LEU A 805 -25.37 -19.11 -14.59
C LEU A 805 -24.12 -19.28 -13.71
N ARG A 806 -24.07 -18.62 -12.54
CA ARG A 806 -22.96 -18.71 -11.59
C ARG A 806 -22.78 -20.15 -11.11
N ALA A 807 -23.86 -20.83 -10.75
CA ALA A 807 -23.81 -22.22 -10.32
C ALA A 807 -23.24 -23.14 -11.42
N ALA A 808 -23.64 -22.93 -12.68
CA ALA A 808 -23.14 -23.70 -13.82
C ALA A 808 -21.66 -23.43 -14.14
N LEU A 809 -21.21 -22.18 -14.01
CA LEU A 809 -19.82 -21.77 -14.20
C LEU A 809 -18.90 -22.31 -13.10
N VAL A 810 -19.32 -22.23 -11.83
CA VAL A 810 -18.55 -22.76 -10.69
C VAL A 810 -18.30 -24.26 -10.85
N LYS A 811 -19.29 -25.03 -11.35
CA LYS A 811 -19.11 -26.45 -11.70
C LYS A 811 -18.01 -26.71 -12.74
N ARG A 812 -17.64 -25.70 -13.55
CA ARG A 812 -16.57 -25.75 -14.57
C ARG A 812 -15.26 -25.12 -14.11
N GLY A 813 -15.14 -24.85 -12.81
CA GLY A 813 -13.93 -24.30 -12.19
C GLY A 813 -13.77 -22.79 -12.37
N PHE A 814 -14.84 -22.06 -12.69
CA PHE A 814 -14.81 -20.60 -12.71
C PHE A 814 -14.86 -20.02 -11.30
N LYS A 815 -14.03 -19.02 -11.04
CA LYS A 815 -14.12 -18.16 -9.86
C LYS A 815 -15.02 -16.97 -10.17
N VAL A 816 -16.08 -16.79 -9.37
CA VAL A 816 -16.93 -15.59 -9.44
C VAL A 816 -16.21 -14.44 -8.74
N ILE A 817 -16.01 -13.33 -9.45
CA ILE A 817 -15.30 -12.16 -8.95
C ILE A 817 -16.17 -10.92 -9.12
N ASP A 818 -16.15 -10.00 -8.15
CA ASP A 818 -16.64 -8.64 -8.34
C ASP A 818 -15.43 -7.71 -8.46
N PRO A 819 -15.04 -7.29 -9.69
CA PRO A 819 -13.88 -6.42 -9.87
C PRO A 819 -13.98 -5.11 -9.08
N ALA A 820 -15.19 -4.59 -8.83
CA ALA A 820 -15.37 -3.33 -8.09
C ALA A 820 -15.02 -3.46 -6.59
N ALA A 821 -14.99 -4.68 -6.06
CA ALA A 821 -14.58 -4.97 -4.69
C ALA A 821 -13.05 -5.16 -4.52
N LEU A 822 -12.33 -5.36 -5.62
CA LEU A 822 -10.89 -5.65 -5.62
C LEU A 822 -10.03 -4.38 -5.71
N ALA A 823 -8.81 -4.43 -5.17
CA ALA A 823 -7.84 -3.38 -5.47
C ALA A 823 -7.45 -3.44 -6.95
N TYR A 824 -7.06 -2.30 -7.52
CA TYR A 824 -6.75 -2.24 -8.94
C TYR A 824 -5.52 -3.06 -9.34
N SER A 825 -4.54 -3.21 -8.43
CA SER A 825 -3.42 -4.15 -8.58
C SER A 825 -3.94 -5.59 -8.74
N ASP A 826 -4.82 -6.02 -7.84
CA ASP A 826 -5.36 -7.37 -7.83
C ASP A 826 -6.20 -7.65 -9.08
N GLN A 827 -6.87 -6.63 -9.62
CA GLN A 827 -7.55 -6.71 -10.92
C GLN A 827 -6.58 -6.92 -12.08
N ILE A 828 -5.41 -6.26 -12.06
CA ILE A 828 -4.38 -6.45 -13.09
C ILE A 828 -3.88 -7.90 -13.04
N ASP A 829 -3.46 -8.37 -11.86
CA ASP A 829 -2.89 -9.73 -11.68
C ASP A 829 -3.87 -10.82 -12.13
N LEU A 830 -5.11 -10.71 -11.64
CA LEU A 830 -6.17 -11.67 -11.93
C LEU A 830 -6.48 -11.76 -13.43
N PHE A 831 -6.45 -10.64 -14.15
CA PHE A 831 -6.68 -10.63 -15.59
C PHE A 831 -5.45 -11.05 -16.39
N THR A 832 -4.24 -10.81 -15.88
CA THR A 832 -2.99 -11.27 -16.51
C THR A 832 -2.92 -12.79 -16.61
N ASP A 833 -3.34 -13.50 -15.56
CA ASP A 833 -3.26 -14.97 -15.53
C ASP A 833 -4.50 -15.70 -16.10
N ALA A 834 -5.63 -15.00 -16.26
CA ALA A 834 -6.86 -15.57 -16.77
C ALA A 834 -6.71 -16.19 -18.18
N GLU A 835 -7.23 -17.40 -18.36
CA GLU A 835 -7.34 -18.12 -19.62
C GLU A 835 -8.74 -17.99 -20.22
N ILE A 836 -9.78 -18.03 -19.39
CA ILE A 836 -11.17 -17.86 -19.82
C ILE A 836 -11.88 -16.83 -18.94
N ILE A 837 -12.47 -15.81 -19.56
CA ILE A 837 -13.17 -14.71 -18.90
C ILE A 837 -14.60 -14.67 -19.40
N VAL A 838 -15.57 -14.84 -18.50
CA VAL A 838 -17.01 -14.76 -18.79
C VAL A 838 -17.59 -13.56 -18.06
N GLY A 839 -18.45 -12.77 -18.68
CA GLY A 839 -19.05 -11.62 -17.98
C GLY A 839 -20.17 -10.95 -18.76
N ALA A 840 -21.01 -10.19 -18.06
CA ALA A 840 -21.98 -9.33 -18.70
C ALA A 840 -21.30 -8.16 -19.41
N HIS A 841 -21.74 -7.82 -20.62
CA HIS A 841 -21.18 -6.73 -21.42
C HIS A 841 -21.06 -5.44 -20.61
N GLY A 842 -19.87 -4.85 -20.58
CA GLY A 842 -19.64 -3.58 -19.89
C GLY A 842 -18.22 -3.38 -19.37
N SER A 843 -18.03 -2.27 -18.64
CA SER A 843 -16.71 -1.70 -18.35
C SER A 843 -15.76 -2.61 -17.58
N ALA A 844 -16.23 -3.65 -16.88
CA ALA A 844 -15.36 -4.61 -16.21
C ALA A 844 -14.36 -5.28 -17.19
N PHE A 845 -14.77 -5.44 -18.46
CA PHE A 845 -13.90 -5.93 -19.54
C PHE A 845 -12.79 -4.96 -19.94
N ALA A 846 -12.73 -3.72 -19.42
CA ALA A 846 -11.57 -2.86 -19.64
C ALA A 846 -10.27 -3.46 -19.06
N ASN A 847 -10.39 -4.35 -18.06
CA ASN A 847 -9.25 -5.11 -17.54
C ASN A 847 -8.67 -6.14 -18.53
N LEU A 848 -9.36 -6.43 -19.64
CA LEU A 848 -8.80 -7.23 -20.74
C LEU A 848 -7.49 -6.66 -21.30
N MET A 849 -7.22 -5.36 -21.09
CA MET A 849 -5.94 -4.74 -21.44
C MET A 849 -4.73 -5.48 -20.82
N TRP A 850 -4.92 -6.08 -19.63
CA TRP A 850 -3.88 -6.76 -18.84
C TRP A 850 -3.74 -8.24 -19.17
N SER A 851 -4.70 -8.81 -19.91
CA SER A 851 -4.75 -10.24 -20.22
C SER A 851 -3.73 -10.66 -21.26
N LYS A 852 -3.27 -11.90 -21.14
CA LYS A 852 -2.31 -12.53 -22.05
C LYS A 852 -2.94 -12.87 -23.40
N VAL A 853 -2.12 -12.86 -24.45
CA VAL A 853 -2.52 -13.28 -25.80
C VAL A 853 -3.16 -14.68 -25.77
N GLY A 854 -4.22 -14.88 -26.56
CA GLY A 854 -4.95 -16.16 -26.60
C GLY A 854 -5.98 -16.36 -25.48
N THR A 855 -6.20 -15.38 -24.61
CA THR A 855 -7.31 -15.42 -23.64
C THR A 855 -8.65 -15.62 -24.34
N VAL A 856 -9.51 -16.50 -23.82
CA VAL A 856 -10.86 -16.75 -24.32
C VAL A 856 -11.84 -15.86 -23.58
N VAL A 857 -12.63 -15.08 -24.30
CA VAL A 857 -13.58 -14.11 -23.74
C VAL A 857 -15.00 -14.51 -24.13
N PHE A 858 -15.89 -14.60 -23.16
CA PHE A 858 -17.34 -14.78 -23.32
C PHE A 858 -18.06 -13.54 -22.83
N ASP A 859 -18.51 -12.73 -23.79
CA ASP A 859 -19.29 -11.52 -23.55
C ASP A 859 -20.80 -11.83 -23.61
N LEU A 860 -21.47 -11.71 -22.47
CA LEU A 860 -22.92 -11.89 -22.35
C LEU A 860 -23.60 -10.54 -22.61
N MET A 861 -23.99 -10.33 -23.86
CA MET A 861 -24.53 -9.05 -24.33
C MET A 861 -26.06 -9.13 -24.46
N PRO A 862 -26.82 -8.24 -23.80
CA PRO A 862 -28.26 -8.13 -24.00
C PRO A 862 -28.59 -7.68 -25.43
N ASP A 863 -29.55 -8.30 -26.09
CA ASP A 863 -29.87 -8.00 -27.49
C ASP A 863 -30.46 -6.59 -27.70
N ALA A 864 -31.17 -6.05 -26.70
CA ALA A 864 -31.67 -4.69 -26.71
C ALA A 864 -30.56 -3.62 -26.65
N TRP A 865 -29.30 -4.02 -26.46
CA TRP A 865 -28.16 -3.11 -26.49
C TRP A 865 -27.67 -2.74 -27.88
N ILE A 866 -28.08 -3.49 -28.89
CA ILE A 866 -27.75 -3.18 -30.27
C ILE A 866 -28.42 -1.84 -30.61
N ASN A 867 -27.61 -0.83 -30.94
CA ASN A 867 -28.00 0.56 -31.19
C ASN A 867 -28.61 1.31 -30.01
N PHE A 868 -28.54 0.78 -28.78
CA PHE A 868 -29.19 1.37 -27.61
C PHE A 868 -28.72 2.81 -27.34
N TRP A 869 -27.47 3.12 -27.66
CA TRP A 869 -26.88 4.43 -27.39
C TRP A 869 -27.04 5.44 -28.53
N GLY A 870 -27.68 5.07 -29.64
CA GLY A 870 -27.90 5.93 -30.80
C GLY A 870 -26.62 6.30 -31.57
N ALA A 871 -25.47 5.72 -31.21
CA ALA A 871 -24.23 5.88 -31.93
C ALA A 871 -24.22 4.89 -33.10
N GLY A 872 -24.62 5.35 -34.29
CA GLY A 872 -24.65 4.51 -35.49
C GLY A 872 -23.31 3.79 -35.76
N GLY A 873 -23.39 2.62 -36.42
CA GLY A 873 -22.20 1.85 -36.82
C GLY A 873 -21.54 1.02 -35.71
N GLY A 874 -22.26 0.71 -34.62
CA GLY A 874 -21.79 -0.23 -33.59
C GLY A 874 -20.65 0.31 -32.71
N VAL A 875 -20.49 1.63 -32.62
CA VAL A 875 -19.35 2.26 -31.91
C VAL A 875 -19.28 1.83 -30.45
N VAL A 876 -20.42 1.74 -29.77
CA VAL A 876 -20.50 1.42 -28.34
C VAL A 876 -20.58 -0.07 -28.10
N GLU A 877 -21.10 -0.82 -29.06
CA GLU A 877 -21.36 -2.26 -28.99
C GLU A 877 -20.09 -3.08 -29.29
N LEU A 878 -19.20 -2.56 -30.14
CA LEU A 878 -18.05 -3.31 -30.65
C LEU A 878 -16.74 -3.11 -29.86
N TRP A 879 -16.71 -2.27 -28.84
CA TRP A 879 -15.43 -1.95 -28.15
C TRP A 879 -14.74 -3.16 -27.52
N ILE A 880 -15.50 -4.14 -26.97
CA ILE A 880 -14.93 -5.38 -26.44
C ILE A 880 -14.31 -6.21 -27.58
N SER A 881 -14.99 -6.31 -28.72
CA SER A 881 -14.45 -6.99 -29.90
C SER A 881 -13.14 -6.34 -30.39
N ARG A 882 -13.03 -5.01 -30.30
CA ARG A 882 -11.86 -4.25 -30.73
C ARG A 882 -10.66 -4.41 -29.80
N ILE A 883 -10.86 -4.42 -28.47
CA ILE A 883 -9.77 -4.76 -27.55
C ILE A 883 -9.34 -6.23 -27.69
N CYS A 884 -10.29 -7.15 -27.96
CA CYS A 884 -9.96 -8.54 -28.26
C CYS A 884 -9.17 -8.69 -29.55
N ALA A 885 -9.52 -7.92 -30.59
CA ALA A 885 -8.76 -7.81 -31.83
C ALA A 885 -7.34 -7.29 -31.57
N LEU A 886 -7.22 -6.17 -30.86
CA LEU A 886 -5.94 -5.54 -30.55
C LEU A 886 -4.99 -6.48 -29.77
N LYS A 887 -5.53 -7.24 -28.82
CA LYS A 887 -4.76 -8.12 -27.93
C LYS A 887 -4.74 -9.60 -28.37
N LYS A 888 -5.33 -9.92 -29.53
CA LYS A 888 -5.38 -11.27 -30.12
C LYS A 888 -6.02 -12.31 -29.18
N PHE A 889 -7.25 -12.04 -28.74
CA PHE A 889 -8.06 -12.91 -27.89
C PHE A 889 -9.05 -13.76 -28.69
N HIS A 890 -9.55 -14.85 -28.14
CA HIS A 890 -10.66 -15.61 -28.72
C HIS A 890 -11.99 -15.04 -28.23
N TYR A 891 -12.62 -14.21 -29.06
CA TYR A 891 -13.85 -13.49 -28.68
C TYR A 891 -15.11 -14.26 -29.05
N ASN A 892 -15.89 -14.62 -28.03
CA ASN A 892 -17.23 -15.18 -28.13
C ASN A 892 -18.22 -14.18 -27.55
N VAL A 893 -19.26 -13.84 -28.29
CA VAL A 893 -20.35 -12.99 -27.82
C VAL A 893 -21.66 -13.75 -27.88
N ILE A 894 -22.36 -13.77 -26.76
CA ILE A 894 -23.63 -14.46 -26.60
C ILE A 894 -24.71 -13.39 -26.46
N LEU A 895 -25.55 -13.26 -27.48
CA LEU A 895 -26.71 -12.38 -27.42
C LEU A 895 -27.80 -13.02 -26.57
N CYS A 896 -28.17 -12.31 -25.52
CA CYS A 896 -29.13 -12.74 -24.51
C CYS A 896 -30.45 -12.00 -24.70
N ASP A 897 -31.57 -12.72 -24.55
CA ASP A 897 -32.91 -12.14 -24.55
C ASP A 897 -33.03 -11.09 -23.43
N SER A 898 -33.63 -9.94 -23.74
CA SER A 898 -33.70 -8.83 -22.80
C SER A 898 -34.96 -7.98 -22.97
N ASN A 899 -35.37 -7.35 -21.86
CA ASN A 899 -36.59 -6.54 -21.82
C ASN A 899 -36.39 -5.08 -22.26
N GLY A 900 -35.25 -4.75 -22.87
CA GLY A 900 -34.94 -3.38 -23.27
C GLY A 900 -35.64 -2.99 -24.57
N SER A 901 -36.07 -1.73 -24.67
CA SER A 901 -36.50 -1.11 -25.93
C SER A 901 -35.72 0.18 -26.17
N SER A 902 -35.62 0.62 -27.43
CA SER A 902 -35.07 1.95 -27.77
C SER A 902 -35.86 3.09 -27.11
N GLU A 903 -37.15 2.87 -26.82
CA GLU A 903 -38.01 3.79 -26.07
C GLU A 903 -37.58 3.93 -24.59
N ALA A 904 -37.07 2.87 -23.96
CA ALA A 904 -36.50 2.93 -22.61
C ALA A 904 -35.24 3.80 -22.53
N TRP A 905 -34.47 3.90 -23.63
CA TRP A 905 -33.36 4.84 -23.75
C TRP A 905 -33.83 6.28 -23.93
N GLN A 906 -34.88 6.52 -24.73
CA GLN A 906 -35.49 7.84 -24.87
C GLN A 906 -36.08 8.33 -23.53
N ALA A 907 -36.66 7.42 -22.75
CA ALA A 907 -37.10 7.64 -21.36
C ALA A 907 -35.93 7.69 -20.35
N LYS A 908 -34.69 7.47 -20.77
CA LYS A 908 -33.44 7.53 -19.98
C LYS A 908 -33.42 6.61 -18.76
N THR A 909 -34.19 5.52 -18.81
CA THR A 909 -34.21 4.46 -17.79
C THR A 909 -33.16 3.41 -18.14
N TYR A 910 -31.95 3.53 -17.56
CA TYR A 910 -30.82 2.61 -17.77
C TYR A 910 -30.98 1.24 -17.08
N ALA A 911 -32.21 0.87 -16.72
CA ALA A 911 -32.53 -0.41 -16.13
C ALA A 911 -32.79 -1.41 -17.25
N MET A 912 -32.07 -2.52 -17.25
CA MET A 912 -32.21 -3.55 -18.27
C MET A 912 -32.02 -4.91 -17.63
N GLN A 913 -32.95 -5.80 -17.92
CA GLN A 913 -32.94 -7.16 -17.45
C GLN A 913 -32.70 -8.07 -18.65
N SER A 914 -31.65 -8.87 -18.58
CA SER A 914 -31.40 -9.93 -19.56
C SER A 914 -31.63 -11.30 -18.92
N LYS A 915 -31.96 -12.27 -19.76
CA LYS A 915 -32.01 -13.68 -19.41
C LYS A 915 -30.99 -14.42 -20.25
N VAL A 916 -30.11 -15.17 -19.59
CA VAL A 916 -29.03 -15.91 -20.23
C VAL A 916 -29.49 -17.33 -20.51
N ASP A 917 -29.27 -17.82 -21.74
CA ASP A 917 -29.38 -19.25 -22.04
C ASP A 917 -28.17 -19.98 -21.47
N VAL A 918 -28.31 -20.45 -20.23
CA VAL A 918 -27.20 -21.06 -19.47
C VAL A 918 -26.67 -22.31 -20.18
N GLN A 919 -27.54 -23.11 -20.81
CA GLN A 919 -27.11 -24.33 -21.50
C GLN A 919 -26.24 -23.98 -22.71
N MET A 920 -26.67 -23.04 -23.55
CA MET A 920 -25.87 -22.56 -24.69
C MET A 920 -24.51 -22.02 -24.24
N VAL A 921 -24.48 -21.21 -23.17
CA VAL A 921 -23.21 -20.68 -22.64
C VAL A 921 -22.29 -21.81 -22.20
N MET A 922 -22.83 -22.80 -21.48
CA MET A 922 -22.05 -23.94 -21.02
C MET A 922 -21.53 -24.79 -22.17
N ASP A 923 -22.32 -25.05 -23.21
CA ASP A 923 -21.92 -25.85 -24.37
C ASP A 923 -20.70 -25.23 -25.08
N HIS A 924 -20.70 -23.90 -25.26
CA HIS A 924 -19.56 -23.21 -25.87
C HIS A 924 -18.35 -23.07 -24.96
N ILE A 925 -18.56 -22.93 -23.65
CA ILE A 925 -17.48 -22.98 -22.66
C ILE A 925 -16.82 -24.36 -22.64
N ASP A 926 -17.62 -25.44 -22.67
CA ASP A 926 -17.11 -26.81 -22.70
C ASP A 926 -16.34 -27.08 -23.99
N GLN A 927 -16.80 -26.56 -25.13
CA GLN A 927 -16.03 -26.60 -26.38
C GLN A 927 -14.69 -25.87 -26.22
N ALA A 928 -14.67 -24.66 -25.67
CA ALA A 928 -13.45 -23.89 -25.46
C ALA A 928 -12.48 -24.52 -24.44
N ILE A 929 -12.99 -25.24 -23.45
CA ILE A 929 -12.19 -25.99 -22.48
C ILE A 929 -11.58 -27.25 -23.11
N ASN A 930 -12.33 -27.93 -23.97
CA ASN A 930 -11.96 -29.23 -24.54
C ASN A 930 -11.21 -29.14 -25.87
N GLU A 931 -11.22 -27.99 -26.56
CA GLU A 931 -10.34 -27.75 -27.71
C GLU A 931 -8.89 -27.60 -27.19
N PRO A 932 -7.97 -28.53 -27.50
CA PRO A 932 -6.58 -28.35 -27.14
C PRO A 932 -6.07 -27.11 -27.86
N SER A 933 -5.51 -26.17 -27.10
CA SER A 933 -4.79 -25.00 -27.62
C SER A 933 -3.85 -25.43 -28.76
N LYS A 934 -4.28 -25.20 -30.00
CA LYS A 934 -3.42 -25.26 -31.18
C LYS A 934 -2.35 -24.16 -31.18
N ALA A 935 -2.38 -23.27 -30.18
CA ALA A 935 -1.48 -22.14 -30.02
C ALA A 935 -0.21 -22.45 -29.18
N SER A 936 0.07 -23.73 -28.88
CA SER A 936 1.34 -24.18 -28.28
C SER A 936 2.33 -24.80 -29.28
N ARG A 937 2.16 -24.52 -30.58
CA ARG A 937 3.19 -24.77 -31.62
C ARG A 937 3.71 -23.48 -32.20
#